data_AF-A0AAV8PVA3-F1
#
_entry.id   AF-A0AAV8PVA3-F1
#
_cell.length_a   1.000
_cell.length_b   1.000
_cell.length_c   1.000
_cell.angle_alpha   90.00
_cell.angle_beta   90.00
_cell.angle_gamma   90.00
#
_symmetry.space_group_name_H-M   'P 1'
#
loop_
_entity.id
_entity.type
_entity.pdbx_description
1 polymer ?
#
loop_
_entity_poly.entity_id
_entity_poly.type
_entity_poly.pdbx_seq_one_letter_code
_entity_poly.pdbx_strand_id
1 'polypeptide(L)'
;MWSGGAPSSAAVAPPGTMPGAGMAPPPPAVQPSYSIPPSPGELEAQLVEKARKWHQLNTKRYGDKRKFGFVETQKEDMPPEHVRKIIRDHGDMSSKKHRYDKRLYLGALKFVPHAVYKLLENMPMPWEQVRNVKVLYHTTGAITFVNEIPWVAEPIYLAQWGTMWIMMRREKRDRRHFKRMCFPPFDDEEPPLDYADNLLDVEPLEAIQIELDEEEDAAVYSWFYDHKPLVKTKLINGPSYRRWHLSLPIMANLHRLAGQLLSDLIDRNYFYLFDTESFFTAKALNMCIPGGPKFEPMYRDTEKGDEDWNEFNDINKLIIRQPLRTEYRIAFPHLYNNRPRKVKLSMHHSPMIMYIKAEDPDLPAFYFDPLINPISWKKVQEGNDQEDFFFLPEGVEPLLHETPIYTDTTAASISLLFAPRPFNMRSGRTRRAEDIALVSEWHKEHCPPSYPVKVRVSYQKLLKCFVLNELHHRPPKAQKKKHLFRSLRATKFFQTTELDWVEAGLQVCQQGYNMLNLLIHRKSLNYLHLDYNFNLKPVKTLTTKERKKSRFGNAFHLCREILRLTKLVVDANVQFRLGNVDAFQLADGLQYIFSHVGQLTGMYRYKYRLMRQIRMCKDLKHLIYYRFNTGPVGKGPGCGFWAPMWRVWLFFLRGIVPLLERWLANLLARQFEGRHSKGVANTVTKQRVESHFDLELRAAVMHDILDAMPEGIKQNKARTILQHLSEAWRCWKANIPWKVPALPEPIENMILRYVKSKADWWTNVAHYNRERITRGATVDKTVCRKNLGRLTRLFLKAEKERQHNYLKDGPYITAEEAVVIYTTTAHWLESRKFSHIPFPPLWYKHDTKLLVLALERLKESYSVAVRLNQSQREELGLIEQAYDNPHEALSRIKRNLSTQRVFKEVGIEFMDLYSHLLPVYEIEPLEKITDAYIDQYLWYEGDRRQLFPNWVKPADSEPPPLLVYKWCQGINNLQGIWDASDGQCVVMLQTKFEKLFEKIDLILLKRLLCLVMDTSLAEYLTGKNNVVLSYKDMSHLNNYGLIPGLQYASFVVQYYGLVLDLLLLGLTRASEIAGPSRMPNEFITYADTRIETRHPIRLYSRYIDKVHMLFRFTHEEARDLIQRYLIEHPDPNNENMVGYSNKCWPRDARMRLMKHDVNLGRSVFLDMRIDYLEVSRHWNGKTALFLFIAKTIQIFFSACVDLRFGSCLKYE
;
A
#
# COMPACT_ATOMS: atom_id res chain seq x y z
N MET A 1 33.32 -9.91 -31.24
CA MET A 1 32.57 -8.97 -32.10
C MET A 1 31.88 -7.97 -31.18
N TRP A 2 32.10 -6.66 -31.19
CA TRP A 2 32.88 -5.74 -32.01
C TRP A 2 33.46 -4.66 -31.09
N SER A 3 34.69 -4.26 -31.38
CA SER A 3 35.44 -3.14 -30.82
C SER A 3 35.20 -1.86 -31.62
N GLY A 4 35.26 -0.70 -30.96
CA GLY A 4 35.33 0.63 -31.58
C GLY A 4 34.51 1.65 -30.76
N GLY A 5 34.96 2.86 -30.45
CA GLY A 5 36.17 3.63 -30.70
C GLY A 5 35.90 5.00 -30.05
N ALA A 6 36.88 5.58 -29.37
CA ALA A 6 36.75 6.89 -28.73
C ALA A 6 37.05 8.02 -29.74
N PRO A 7 36.26 9.10 -29.81
CA PRO A 7 36.66 10.28 -30.57
C PRO A 7 37.48 11.23 -29.69
N SER A 8 38.57 11.70 -30.29
CA SER A 8 39.46 12.77 -29.84
C SER A 8 38.73 14.12 -29.83
N SER A 9 38.88 14.88 -28.73
CA SER A 9 38.46 16.29 -28.67
C SER A 9 39.69 17.20 -28.79
N ALA A 10 39.74 17.93 -29.89
CA ALA A 10 40.71 18.94 -30.25
C ALA A 10 40.87 20.02 -29.16
N ALA A 11 42.12 20.43 -28.95
CA ALA A 11 42.48 21.60 -28.17
C ALA A 11 42.12 22.86 -28.97
N VAL A 12 41.14 23.63 -28.46
CA VAL A 12 40.85 24.98 -28.94
C VAL A 12 41.65 25.96 -28.10
N ALA A 13 42.47 26.76 -28.78
CA ALA A 13 43.32 27.82 -28.26
C ALA A 13 42.51 28.95 -27.58
N PRO A 14 43.11 29.67 -26.61
CA PRO A 14 42.45 30.76 -25.89
C PRO A 14 42.38 32.04 -26.77
N PRO A 15 41.25 32.79 -26.77
CA PRO A 15 41.20 34.09 -27.42
C PRO A 15 41.52 35.24 -26.45
N GLY A 16 42.33 36.17 -26.93
CA GLY A 16 42.11 37.61 -26.68
C GLY A 16 42.96 38.29 -25.62
N THR A 17 44.25 38.46 -25.88
CA THR A 17 45.06 39.57 -25.35
C THR A 17 45.05 40.75 -26.32
N MET A 18 45.17 41.97 -25.76
CA MET A 18 45.54 43.28 -26.35
C MET A 18 44.35 44.24 -26.59
N PRO A 19 44.50 45.57 -26.37
CA PRO A 19 45.72 46.34 -26.66
C PRO A 19 46.19 47.41 -25.63
N GLY A 20 47.50 47.65 -25.66
CA GLY A 20 48.03 49.01 -25.75
C GLY A 20 48.37 49.75 -24.46
N ALA A 21 49.64 49.62 -24.02
CA ALA A 21 50.36 50.73 -23.41
C ALA A 21 51.87 50.61 -23.75
N GLY A 22 52.26 51.31 -24.82
CA GLY A 22 53.57 51.92 -25.00
C GLY A 22 54.80 50.99 -25.09
N MET A 23 55.06 50.45 -26.28
CA MET A 23 56.44 50.30 -26.73
C MET A 23 57.00 51.72 -26.91
N ALA A 24 57.97 52.11 -26.09
CA ALA A 24 58.80 53.27 -26.37
C ALA A 24 59.61 53.00 -27.67
N PRO A 25 59.83 54.02 -28.52
CA PRO A 25 60.58 53.87 -29.76
C PRO A 25 62.05 53.52 -29.46
N PRO A 26 62.77 52.89 -30.42
CA PRO A 26 64.21 52.70 -30.27
C PRO A 26 64.88 54.09 -30.17
N PRO A 27 65.80 54.32 -29.22
CA PRO A 27 66.53 55.58 -29.20
C PRO A 27 67.42 55.69 -30.45
N PRO A 28 67.71 56.92 -30.92
CA PRO A 28 68.47 57.16 -32.16
C PRO A 28 69.91 56.68 -32.03
N ALA A 29 70.52 56.32 -33.17
CA ALA A 29 71.96 56.04 -33.26
C ALA A 29 72.76 57.27 -32.80
N VAL A 30 73.46 57.14 -31.68
CA VAL A 30 74.38 58.16 -31.16
C VAL A 30 75.75 57.92 -31.80
N GLN A 31 76.28 58.97 -32.44
CA GLN A 31 77.64 59.04 -33.00
C GLN A 31 78.71 58.79 -31.90
N PRO A 32 79.91 58.31 -32.25
CA PRO A 32 80.90 57.92 -31.25
C PRO A 32 81.43 59.15 -30.52
N SER A 33 80.96 59.36 -29.28
CA SER A 33 81.66 60.21 -28.33
C SER A 33 82.70 59.35 -27.63
N TYR A 34 83.97 59.74 -27.77
CA TYR A 34 85.08 59.21 -27.00
C TYR A 34 84.78 59.43 -25.52
N SER A 35 84.24 58.41 -24.87
CA SER A 35 84.15 58.29 -23.42
C SER A 35 85.25 57.34 -22.99
N ILE A 36 86.09 57.86 -22.10
CA ILE A 36 87.22 57.20 -21.46
C ILE A 36 86.77 55.79 -21.01
N PRO A 37 87.56 54.71 -21.25
CA PRO A 37 87.22 53.41 -20.70
C PRO A 37 87.00 53.60 -19.19
N PRO A 38 85.86 53.15 -18.62
CA PRO A 38 85.59 53.35 -17.21
C PRO A 38 86.81 52.87 -16.43
N SER A 39 87.28 53.70 -15.50
CA SER A 39 88.38 53.29 -14.63
C SER A 39 88.01 51.95 -13.99
N PRO A 40 88.97 51.06 -13.67
CA PRO A 40 88.67 49.74 -13.10
C PRO A 40 87.66 49.80 -11.93
N GLY A 41 87.69 50.88 -11.13
CA GLY A 41 86.75 51.11 -10.03
C GLY A 41 85.30 51.47 -10.42
N GLU A 42 85.05 52.13 -11.56
CA GLU A 42 83.69 52.45 -12.02
C GLU A 42 82.99 51.25 -12.67
N LEU A 43 83.76 50.42 -13.40
CA LEU A 43 83.28 49.15 -13.94
C LEU A 43 82.94 48.18 -12.81
N GLU A 44 83.77 48.16 -11.75
CA GLU A 44 83.55 47.36 -10.55
C GLU A 44 82.30 47.82 -9.79
N ALA A 45 82.07 49.13 -9.65
CA ALA A 45 80.85 49.67 -9.06
C ALA A 45 79.58 49.27 -9.83
N GLN A 46 79.60 49.32 -11.17
CA GLN A 46 78.48 48.87 -12.01
C GLN A 46 78.24 47.36 -11.94
N LEU A 47 79.31 46.56 -11.89
CA LEU A 47 79.22 45.10 -11.72
C LEU A 47 78.69 44.72 -10.33
N VAL A 48 79.08 45.43 -9.28
CA VAL A 48 78.55 45.28 -7.92
C VAL A 48 77.06 45.64 -7.88
N GLU A 49 76.64 46.72 -8.54
CA GLU A 49 75.23 47.09 -8.61
C GLU A 49 74.41 46.07 -9.43
N LYS A 50 74.97 45.56 -10.53
CA LYS A 50 74.36 44.49 -11.33
C LYS A 50 74.26 43.18 -10.54
N ALA A 51 75.28 42.82 -9.78
CA ALA A 51 75.29 41.68 -8.87
C ALA A 51 74.26 41.84 -7.74
N ARG A 52 74.13 43.05 -7.17
CA ARG A 52 73.09 43.37 -6.18
C ARG A 52 71.69 43.25 -6.75
N LYS A 53 71.44 43.78 -7.96
CA LYS A 53 70.16 43.64 -8.67
C LYS A 53 69.87 42.17 -9.02
N TRP A 54 70.87 41.41 -9.46
CA TRP A 54 70.76 39.97 -9.73
C TRP A 54 70.45 39.17 -8.46
N HIS A 55 71.13 39.48 -7.36
CA HIS A 55 70.89 38.85 -6.06
C HIS A 55 69.47 39.15 -5.56
N GLN A 56 69.05 40.43 -5.58
CA GLN A 56 67.67 40.81 -5.24
C GLN A 56 66.62 40.14 -6.13
N LEU A 57 66.90 40.01 -7.44
CA LEU A 57 66.03 39.34 -8.40
C LEU A 57 65.91 37.85 -8.07
N ASN A 58 67.01 37.15 -7.83
CA ASN A 58 67.01 35.72 -7.51
C ASN A 58 66.39 35.43 -6.14
N THR A 59 66.68 36.25 -5.12
CA THR A 59 66.04 36.13 -3.80
C THR A 59 64.54 36.34 -3.88
N LYS A 60 64.06 37.30 -4.69
CA LYS A 60 62.62 37.49 -4.93
C LYS A 60 62.00 36.41 -5.82
N ARG A 61 62.71 35.90 -6.83
CA ARG A 61 62.23 34.91 -7.80
C ARG A 61 62.13 33.51 -7.21
N TYR A 62 63.10 33.11 -6.40
CA TYR A 62 63.19 31.78 -5.77
C TYR A 62 62.87 31.78 -4.27
N GLY A 63 62.26 32.85 -3.76
CA GLY A 63 61.78 32.90 -2.37
C GLY A 63 60.74 31.83 -2.09
N ASP A 64 60.63 31.38 -0.84
CA ASP A 64 59.79 30.24 -0.44
C ASP A 64 58.33 30.35 -0.86
N LYS A 65 57.78 31.58 -0.89
CA LYS A 65 56.40 31.87 -1.33
C LYS A 65 56.13 31.61 -2.82
N ARG A 66 57.17 31.44 -3.64
CA ARG A 66 57.08 31.21 -5.10
C ARG A 66 57.41 29.76 -5.49
N LYS A 67 57.66 28.87 -4.54
CA LYS A 67 57.85 27.44 -4.80
C LYS A 67 56.57 26.84 -5.42
N PHE A 68 56.72 26.00 -6.44
CA PHE A 68 55.60 25.25 -7.00
C PHE A 68 54.99 24.34 -5.93
N GLY A 69 53.68 24.44 -5.68
CA GLY A 69 53.02 23.76 -4.56
C GLY A 69 53.03 24.53 -3.24
N PHE A 70 53.54 25.77 -3.20
CA PHE A 70 53.36 26.65 -2.04
C PHE A 70 51.87 26.94 -1.83
N VAL A 71 51.38 26.65 -0.63
CA VAL A 71 50.02 26.96 -0.22
C VAL A 71 50.05 28.27 0.54
N GLU A 72 49.33 29.28 0.05
CA GLU A 72 49.16 30.55 0.76
C GLU A 72 48.61 30.34 2.18
N THR A 73 48.89 31.30 3.06
CA THR A 73 48.45 31.27 4.46
C THR A 73 46.95 31.04 4.57
N GLN A 74 46.57 30.21 5.55
CA GLN A 74 45.18 29.89 5.82
C GLN A 74 44.39 31.16 6.15
N LYS A 75 43.17 31.30 5.60
CA LYS A 75 42.27 32.41 5.96
C LYS A 75 42.06 32.47 7.48
N GLU A 76 42.41 33.59 8.08
CA GLU A 76 42.16 33.87 9.49
C GLU A 76 40.69 34.24 9.74
N ASP A 77 40.31 34.18 11.01
CA ASP A 77 38.96 34.51 11.45
C ASP A 77 38.79 36.04 11.50
N MET A 78 37.72 36.54 10.89
CA MET A 78 37.36 37.97 10.88
C MET A 78 36.73 38.37 12.21
N PRO A 79 36.79 39.67 12.60
CA PRO A 79 36.05 40.18 13.75
C PRO A 79 34.54 39.91 13.63
N PRO A 80 33.83 39.52 14.70
CA PRO A 80 32.40 39.20 14.67
C PRO A 80 31.53 40.42 14.32
N GLU A 81 31.97 41.64 14.65
CA GLU A 81 31.28 42.89 14.33
C GLU A 81 31.13 43.10 12.82
N HIS A 82 32.07 42.55 12.03
CA HIS A 82 32.05 42.68 10.58
C HIS A 82 30.80 42.03 9.97
N VAL A 83 30.45 40.81 10.39
CA VAL A 83 29.24 40.12 9.89
C VAL A 83 27.95 40.73 10.45
N ARG A 84 27.95 41.16 11.72
CA ARG A 84 26.82 41.89 12.33
C ARG A 84 26.45 43.13 11.54
N LYS A 85 27.45 43.98 11.28
CA LYS A 85 27.27 45.23 10.53
C LYS A 85 26.74 44.96 9.12
N ILE A 86 27.28 43.95 8.43
CA ILE A 86 26.80 43.57 7.08
C ILE A 86 25.31 43.19 7.12
N ILE A 87 24.89 42.36 8.07
CA ILE A 87 23.50 41.88 8.14
C ILE A 87 22.56 43.03 8.51
N ARG A 88 22.95 43.90 9.45
CA ARG A 88 22.19 45.10 9.82
C ARG A 88 22.03 46.06 8.65
N ASP A 89 23.10 46.34 7.90
CA ASP A 89 23.07 47.24 6.72
C ASP A 89 22.16 46.71 5.59
N HIS A 90 22.10 45.39 5.39
CA HIS A 90 21.26 44.79 4.35
C HIS A 90 19.78 44.70 4.74
N GLY A 91 19.48 44.62 6.04
CA GLY A 91 18.11 44.68 6.58
C GLY A 91 17.15 43.68 5.94
N ASP A 92 16.04 44.16 5.39
CA ASP A 92 15.01 43.39 4.68
C ASP A 92 15.19 43.38 3.15
N MET A 93 16.30 43.94 2.65
CA MET A 93 16.59 44.14 1.23
C MET A 93 15.59 45.04 0.50
N SER A 94 14.87 45.94 1.19
CA SER A 94 14.01 46.96 0.56
C SER A 94 14.84 48.06 -0.11
N SER A 95 15.97 48.46 0.48
CA SER A 95 16.87 49.52 0.00
C SER A 95 17.35 49.30 -1.44
N LYS A 96 17.39 50.39 -2.22
CA LYS A 96 17.93 50.38 -3.59
C LYS A 96 19.44 50.17 -3.64
N LYS A 97 20.18 50.51 -2.56
CA LYS A 97 21.64 50.36 -2.44
C LYS A 97 22.09 48.91 -2.69
N HIS A 98 21.33 47.95 -2.18
CA HIS A 98 21.65 46.51 -2.24
C HIS A 98 20.92 45.77 -3.36
N ARG A 99 20.55 46.46 -4.46
CA ARG A 99 19.79 45.86 -5.58
C ARG A 99 20.54 44.71 -6.25
N TYR A 100 21.86 44.84 -6.43
CA TYR A 100 22.68 43.81 -7.08
C TYR A 100 22.75 42.51 -6.26
N ASP A 101 22.70 42.64 -4.93
CA ASP A 101 22.80 41.51 -4.01
C ASP A 101 21.50 40.69 -3.91
N LYS A 102 20.33 41.24 -4.29
CA LYS A 102 19.05 40.52 -4.28
C LYS A 102 19.09 39.20 -5.06
N ARG A 103 19.86 39.15 -6.16
CA ARG A 103 20.05 37.92 -6.95
C ARG A 103 20.85 36.87 -6.18
N LEU A 104 21.88 37.30 -5.44
CA LEU A 104 22.72 36.42 -4.62
C LEU A 104 21.91 35.82 -3.46
N TYR A 105 21.12 36.64 -2.75
CA TYR A 105 20.22 36.16 -1.70
C TYR A 105 19.26 35.08 -2.21
N LEU A 106 18.60 35.32 -3.36
CA LEU A 106 17.75 34.29 -3.98
C LEU A 106 18.53 33.04 -4.39
N GLY A 107 19.77 33.18 -4.86
CA GLY A 107 20.65 32.05 -5.19
C GLY A 107 21.05 31.23 -3.97
N ALA A 108 21.21 31.87 -2.81
CA ALA A 108 21.56 31.23 -1.55
C ALA A 108 20.42 30.41 -0.95
N LEU A 109 19.15 30.68 -1.33
CA LEU A 109 17.97 29.92 -0.89
C LEU A 109 18.13 28.41 -1.07
N LYS A 110 18.84 27.97 -2.12
CA LYS A 110 19.08 26.53 -2.34
C LYS A 110 19.84 25.85 -1.21
N PHE A 111 20.70 26.59 -0.48
CA PHE A 111 21.55 26.06 0.59
C PHE A 111 20.97 26.27 2.01
N VAL A 112 19.85 26.98 2.15
CA VAL A 112 19.18 27.18 3.44
C VAL A 112 18.92 25.88 4.21
N PRO A 113 18.47 24.77 3.58
CA PRO A 113 18.31 23.50 4.29
C PRO A 113 19.61 23.00 4.94
N HIS A 114 20.77 23.21 4.29
CA HIS A 114 22.08 22.86 4.86
C HIS A 114 22.46 23.78 6.02
N ALA A 115 22.21 25.09 5.91
CA ALA A 115 22.44 26.03 7.01
C ALA A 115 21.62 25.66 8.25
N VAL A 116 20.33 25.39 8.07
CA VAL A 116 19.43 24.93 9.14
C VAL A 116 19.92 23.62 9.77
N TYR A 117 20.32 22.64 8.95
CA TYR A 117 20.86 21.37 9.46
C TYR A 117 22.07 21.59 10.38
N LYS A 118 23.03 22.42 9.96
CA LYS A 118 24.24 22.70 10.72
C LYS A 118 23.99 23.54 11.96
N LEU A 119 23.04 24.46 11.91
CA LEU A 119 22.60 25.25 13.06
C LEU A 119 22.00 24.34 14.13
N LEU A 120 21.01 23.51 13.76
CA LEU A 120 20.31 22.62 14.70
C LEU A 120 21.20 21.47 15.20
N GLU A 121 22.20 21.02 14.43
CA GLU A 121 23.18 20.03 14.88
C GLU A 121 24.06 20.57 16.03
N ASN A 122 24.30 21.88 16.09
CA ASN A 122 25.17 22.51 17.10
C ASN A 122 24.39 23.26 18.20
N MET A 123 23.14 22.88 18.46
CA MET A 123 22.32 23.48 19.53
C MET A 123 22.99 23.34 20.91
N PRO A 124 23.05 24.41 21.74
CA PRO A 124 23.58 24.36 23.10
C PRO A 124 22.92 23.25 23.92
N MET A 125 23.72 22.54 24.72
CA MET A 125 23.19 21.50 25.60
C MET A 125 22.66 22.14 26.90
N PRO A 126 21.77 21.49 27.66
CA PRO A 126 21.07 22.15 28.78
C PRO A 126 21.96 22.63 29.94
N TRP A 127 23.19 22.11 30.04
CA TRP A 127 24.20 22.50 31.02
C TRP A 127 25.10 23.66 30.54
N GLU A 128 24.92 24.13 29.30
CA GLU A 128 25.65 25.26 28.71
C GLU A 128 24.75 26.50 28.67
N GLN A 129 25.27 27.64 29.11
CA GLN A 129 24.58 28.93 29.00
C GLN A 129 24.73 29.56 27.59
N VAL A 130 25.97 29.56 27.09
CA VAL A 130 26.37 30.17 25.82
C VAL A 130 27.27 29.18 25.07
N ARG A 131 27.12 29.14 23.74
CA ARG A 131 28.00 28.35 22.89
C ARG A 131 28.49 29.20 21.72
N ASN A 132 29.78 29.50 21.73
CA ASN A 132 30.45 30.09 20.59
C ASN A 132 30.75 29.01 19.54
N VAL A 133 30.36 29.28 18.31
CA VAL A 133 30.50 28.38 17.17
C VAL A 133 31.22 29.07 16.03
N LYS A 134 32.10 28.31 15.35
CA LYS A 134 32.71 28.79 14.11
C LYS A 134 31.70 28.88 12.99
N VAL A 135 31.65 30.04 12.37
CA VAL A 135 30.70 30.40 11.32
C VAL A 135 31.44 30.66 10.02
N LEU A 136 30.86 30.21 8.92
CA LEU A 136 31.25 30.51 7.55
C LEU A 136 30.11 31.30 6.90
N TYR A 137 30.33 32.58 6.64
CA TYR A 137 29.30 33.48 6.12
C TYR A 137 29.71 34.08 4.77
N HIS A 138 28.72 34.40 3.94
CA HIS A 138 28.95 35.07 2.66
C HIS A 138 29.28 36.55 2.89
N THR A 139 30.21 37.15 2.12
CA THR A 139 30.66 38.54 2.31
C THR A 139 29.55 39.58 2.20
N THR A 140 28.42 39.26 1.55
CA THR A 140 27.22 40.13 1.47
C THR A 140 26.15 39.83 2.53
N GLY A 141 26.43 38.94 3.49
CA GLY A 141 25.46 38.50 4.50
C GLY A 141 24.35 37.59 3.96
N ALA A 142 24.47 37.11 2.72
CA ALA A 142 23.42 36.33 2.06
C ALA A 142 23.07 35.03 2.78
N ILE A 143 24.06 34.33 3.35
CA ILE A 143 23.83 33.11 4.13
C ILE A 143 24.95 32.89 5.15
N THR A 144 24.56 32.38 6.31
CA THR A 144 25.44 32.03 7.42
C THR A 144 25.40 30.51 7.65
N PHE A 145 26.56 29.84 7.65
CA PHE A 145 26.69 28.41 7.96
C PHE A 145 27.47 28.19 9.26
N VAL A 146 26.97 27.33 10.15
CA VAL A 146 27.78 26.84 11.26
C VAL A 146 28.75 25.77 10.74
N ASN A 147 30.05 26.03 10.85
CA ASN A 147 31.13 25.20 10.33
C ASN A 147 31.77 24.31 11.42
N GLU A 148 30.95 23.75 12.30
CA GLU A 148 31.36 22.83 13.35
C GLU A 148 30.60 21.51 13.30
N ILE A 149 31.23 20.44 13.78
CA ILE A 149 30.60 19.15 14.02
C ILE A 149 30.73 18.89 15.53
N PRO A 150 29.62 18.58 16.25
CA PRO A 150 29.64 18.43 17.70
C PRO A 150 30.25 17.07 18.08
N TRP A 151 31.57 17.02 18.20
CA TRP A 151 32.28 15.86 18.72
C TRP A 151 32.17 15.84 20.24
N VAL A 152 31.70 14.73 20.78
CA VAL A 152 31.58 14.50 22.22
C VAL A 152 32.24 13.17 22.60
N ALA A 153 32.83 13.10 23.78
CA ALA A 153 33.29 11.84 24.35
C ALA A 153 32.07 11.06 24.87
N GLU A 154 31.87 9.84 24.39
CA GLU A 154 30.67 9.04 24.66
C GLU A 154 30.36 8.81 26.15
N PRO A 155 31.32 8.41 27.02
CA PRO A 155 31.03 8.23 28.45
C PRO A 155 30.69 9.55 29.16
N ILE A 156 31.40 10.64 28.84
CA ILE A 156 31.14 11.96 29.43
C ILE A 156 29.74 12.46 29.04
N TYR A 157 29.37 12.34 27.77
CA TYR A 157 28.06 12.78 27.28
C TYR A 157 26.89 11.98 27.89
N LEU A 158 27.06 10.67 28.11
CA LEU A 158 26.06 9.85 28.80
C LEU A 158 25.92 10.26 30.27
N ALA A 159 27.03 10.50 30.97
CA ALA A 159 27.02 10.97 32.35
C ALA A 159 26.37 12.36 32.48
N GLN A 160 26.69 13.31 31.58
CA GLN A 160 26.05 14.64 31.55
C GLN A 160 24.53 14.53 31.37
N TRP A 161 24.04 13.71 30.44
CA TRP A 161 22.59 13.48 30.32
C TRP A 161 21.99 12.69 31.50
N GLY A 162 22.79 11.87 32.17
CA GLY A 162 22.41 11.17 33.40
C GLY A 162 22.15 12.15 34.55
N THR A 163 23.04 13.12 34.75
CA THR A 163 22.84 14.18 35.75
C THR A 163 21.67 15.09 35.37
N MET A 164 21.48 15.39 34.07
CA MET A 164 20.30 16.13 33.60
C MET A 164 18.99 15.40 33.93
N TRP A 165 18.96 14.07 33.79
CA TRP A 165 17.80 13.26 34.14
C TRP A 165 17.45 13.38 35.64
N ILE A 166 18.46 13.32 36.51
CA ILE A 166 18.29 13.45 37.96
C ILE A 166 17.79 14.85 38.31
N MET A 167 18.45 15.90 37.84
CA MET A 167 18.10 17.29 38.14
C MET A 167 16.70 17.64 37.65
N MET A 168 16.33 17.27 36.42
CA MET A 168 14.98 17.56 35.92
C MET A 168 13.90 16.79 36.69
N ARG A 169 14.18 15.59 37.21
CA ARG A 169 13.23 14.84 38.05
C ARG A 169 13.08 15.46 39.44
N ARG A 170 14.19 15.86 40.07
CA ARG A 170 14.19 16.57 41.36
C ARG A 170 13.41 17.89 41.23
N GLU A 171 13.76 18.70 40.24
CA GLU A 171 13.09 19.98 39.99
C GLU A 171 11.59 19.81 39.74
N LYS A 172 11.18 18.79 38.97
CA LYS A 172 9.76 18.53 38.72
C LYS A 172 9.02 18.03 39.97
N ARG A 173 9.68 17.29 40.85
CA ARG A 173 9.12 16.85 42.14
C ARG A 173 8.93 18.05 43.07
N ASP A 174 9.94 18.91 43.16
CA ASP A 174 10.02 19.97 44.17
C ASP A 174 9.21 21.21 43.77
N ARG A 175 9.14 21.52 42.46
CA ARG A 175 8.39 22.67 41.96
C ARG A 175 6.88 22.44 41.97
N ARG A 176 6.16 23.20 42.81
CA ARG A 176 4.69 23.13 42.94
C ARG A 176 3.92 23.36 41.63
N HIS A 177 4.31 24.38 40.85
CA HIS A 177 3.68 24.69 39.57
C HIS A 177 4.73 24.92 38.48
N PHE A 178 4.84 23.97 37.56
CA PHE A 178 5.71 24.10 36.39
C PHE A 178 4.94 24.74 35.23
N LYS A 179 5.20 26.04 34.95
CA LYS A 179 4.60 26.75 33.81
C LYS A 179 5.41 26.49 32.54
N ARG A 180 4.79 25.88 31.52
CA ARG A 180 5.42 25.73 30.20
C ARG A 180 5.41 27.07 29.44
N MET A 181 6.46 27.33 28.68
CA MET A 181 6.53 28.47 27.76
C MET A 181 5.41 28.47 26.70
N CYS A 182 5.00 29.65 26.25
CA CYS A 182 4.01 29.80 25.18
C CYS A 182 4.63 29.54 23.79
N PHE A 183 3.84 28.99 22.86
CA PHE A 183 4.26 28.73 21.48
C PHE A 183 3.24 29.26 20.48
N PRO A 184 3.65 30.09 19.49
CA PRO A 184 5.00 30.64 19.28
C PRO A 184 5.47 31.56 20.43
N PRO A 185 6.80 31.73 20.65
CA PRO A 185 7.30 32.57 21.74
C PRO A 185 7.19 34.08 21.49
N PHE A 186 7.22 34.50 20.22
CA PHE A 186 7.02 35.88 19.77
C PHE A 186 5.81 35.97 18.84
N ASP A 187 5.22 37.16 18.72
CA ASP A 187 4.04 37.38 17.87
C ASP A 187 4.38 37.28 16.36
N ASP A 188 3.37 37.07 15.52
CA ASP A 188 3.52 36.89 14.07
C ASP A 188 4.06 38.16 13.38
N GLU A 189 3.69 39.35 13.87
CA GLU A 189 4.03 40.65 13.29
C GLU A 189 5.30 41.28 13.91
N GLU A 190 5.83 40.69 14.97
CA GLU A 190 7.03 41.21 15.65
C GLU A 190 8.29 40.88 14.85
N PRO A 191 9.12 41.88 14.47
CA PRO A 191 10.35 41.62 13.75
C PRO A 191 11.34 40.84 14.62
N PRO A 192 12.23 40.02 14.02
CA PRO A 192 13.29 39.34 14.78
C PRO A 192 14.14 40.35 15.54
N LEU A 193 14.35 40.10 16.83
CA LEU A 193 15.20 40.93 17.68
C LEU A 193 16.63 40.98 17.16
N ASP A 194 17.25 42.17 17.20
CA ASP A 194 18.69 42.31 16.95
C ASP A 194 19.49 41.80 18.16
N TYR A 195 20.51 41.01 17.91
CA TYR A 195 21.37 40.43 18.95
C TYR A 195 22.20 41.50 19.65
N ALA A 196 22.74 42.45 18.87
CA ALA A 196 23.63 43.49 19.41
C ALA A 196 22.91 44.40 20.41
N ASP A 197 21.67 44.78 20.10
CA ASP A 197 20.93 45.77 20.89
C ASP A 197 20.22 45.12 22.11
N ASN A 198 19.90 43.81 22.08
CA ASN A 198 19.07 43.18 23.13
C ASN A 198 19.75 42.05 23.92
N LEU A 199 20.78 41.39 23.39
CA LEU A 199 21.32 40.15 23.97
C LEU A 199 22.82 40.21 24.30
N LEU A 200 23.57 41.16 23.74
CA LEU A 200 25.02 41.22 23.91
C LEU A 200 25.42 41.57 25.35
N ASP A 201 24.69 42.50 25.98
CA ASP A 201 24.99 43.03 27.32
C ASP A 201 24.22 42.31 28.45
N VAL A 202 23.38 41.32 28.11
CA VAL A 202 22.56 40.58 29.09
C VAL A 202 23.30 39.33 29.55
N GLU A 203 23.55 39.22 30.85
CA GLU A 203 24.10 38.00 31.44
C GLU A 203 23.08 36.86 31.40
N PRO A 204 23.46 35.67 30.88
CA PRO A 204 22.55 34.54 30.79
C PRO A 204 22.24 33.95 32.17
N LEU A 205 20.99 33.49 32.34
CA LEU A 205 20.56 32.71 33.50
C LEU A 205 21.43 31.45 33.70
N GLU A 206 21.43 30.93 34.92
CA GLU A 206 22.13 29.69 35.27
C GLU A 206 21.63 28.50 34.44
N ALA A 207 22.56 27.68 33.97
CA ALA A 207 22.25 26.45 33.24
C ALA A 207 21.89 25.31 34.22
N ILE A 208 21.42 24.18 33.69
CA ILE A 208 21.12 23.02 34.54
C ILE A 208 22.45 22.31 34.87
N GLN A 209 22.90 22.40 36.11
CA GLN A 209 24.08 21.70 36.62
C GLN A 209 23.73 21.02 37.94
N ILE A 210 24.25 19.80 38.18
CA ILE A 210 24.16 19.17 39.50
C ILE A 210 25.32 19.70 40.35
N GLU A 211 25.06 19.95 41.63
CA GLU A 211 26.13 20.13 42.60
C GLU A 211 26.87 18.78 42.72
N LEU A 212 28.13 18.76 42.27
CA LEU A 212 29.01 17.60 42.36
C LEU A 212 29.67 17.60 43.74
N ASP A 213 29.88 16.41 44.29
CA ASP A 213 30.56 16.24 45.57
C ASP A 213 32.08 16.46 45.40
N GLU A 214 32.70 17.20 46.31
CA GLU A 214 34.12 17.55 46.22
C GLU A 214 35.05 16.34 46.43
N GLU A 215 34.62 15.36 47.23
CA GLU A 215 35.42 14.18 47.58
C GLU A 215 35.09 13.00 46.65
N GLU A 216 33.81 12.63 46.51
CA GLU A 216 33.40 11.49 45.68
C GLU A 216 33.62 11.76 44.18
N ASP A 217 33.30 12.98 43.72
CA ASP A 217 33.37 13.37 42.31
C ASP A 217 34.64 14.15 41.96
N ALA A 218 35.65 14.15 42.84
CA ALA A 218 36.93 14.84 42.68
C ALA A 218 37.57 14.65 41.29
N ALA A 219 37.46 13.44 40.71
CA ALA A 219 38.03 13.12 39.41
C ALA A 219 37.40 13.87 38.22
N VAL A 220 36.16 14.35 38.37
CA VAL A 220 35.37 15.01 37.31
C VAL A 220 34.96 16.44 37.64
N TYR A 221 34.98 16.83 38.92
CA TYR A 221 34.47 18.10 39.46
C TYR A 221 34.78 19.35 38.61
N SER A 222 36.04 19.56 38.24
CA SER A 222 36.49 20.82 37.64
C SER A 222 36.17 21.05 36.16
N TRP A 223 35.83 19.99 35.40
CA TRP A 223 35.71 20.06 33.93
C TRP A 223 34.42 19.47 33.36
N PHE A 224 33.58 18.87 34.20
CA PHE A 224 32.47 18.03 33.77
C PHE A 224 31.44 18.75 32.88
N TYR A 225 31.15 20.03 33.15
CA TYR A 225 30.15 20.82 32.43
C TYR A 225 30.70 21.73 31.33
N ASP A 226 31.99 21.62 31.00
CA ASP A 226 32.58 22.32 29.87
C ASP A 226 31.96 21.90 28.53
N HIS A 227 31.95 22.81 27.55
CA HIS A 227 31.49 22.51 26.19
C HIS A 227 32.33 21.41 25.50
N LYS A 228 33.66 21.51 25.62
CA LYS A 228 34.61 20.48 25.17
C LYS A 228 35.53 20.15 26.35
N PRO A 229 35.11 19.21 27.23
CA PRO A 229 35.86 18.89 28.43
C PRO A 229 37.26 18.35 28.11
N LEU A 230 38.24 18.65 28.96
CA LEU A 230 39.61 18.09 28.92
C LEU A 230 40.44 18.41 27.66
N VAL A 231 40.02 19.35 26.79
CA VAL A 231 40.75 19.72 25.55
C VAL A 231 42.21 20.12 25.80
N LYS A 232 42.46 20.79 26.93
CA LYS A 232 43.79 21.31 27.32
C LYS A 232 44.67 20.25 27.98
N THR A 233 44.18 19.02 28.18
CA THR A 233 44.88 17.95 28.90
C THR A 233 45.40 16.85 27.95
N LYS A 234 46.29 15.99 28.46
CA LYS A 234 46.81 14.81 27.71
C LYS A 234 45.78 13.69 27.52
N LEU A 235 44.65 13.73 28.23
CA LEU A 235 43.59 12.73 28.12
C LEU A 235 42.86 12.79 26.77
N ILE A 236 43.02 13.90 26.03
CA ILE A 236 42.47 14.12 24.69
C ILE A 236 43.58 14.55 23.74
N ASN A 237 43.43 14.21 22.46
CA ASN A 237 44.45 14.46 21.43
C ASN A 237 44.59 15.95 20.97
N GLY A 238 44.02 16.91 21.70
CA GLY A 238 44.05 18.34 21.38
C GLY A 238 42.76 18.90 20.73
N PRO A 239 42.81 20.12 20.12
CA PRO A 239 41.62 20.87 19.67
C PRO A 239 40.76 20.18 18.60
N SER A 240 41.32 19.18 17.90
CA SER A 240 40.57 18.38 16.94
C SER A 240 39.51 17.48 17.57
N TYR A 241 39.65 17.18 18.88
CA TYR A 241 38.70 16.46 19.73
C TYR A 241 38.23 15.12 19.15
N ARG A 242 39.17 14.24 18.77
CA ARG A 242 38.89 12.99 18.03
C ARG A 242 39.10 11.70 18.83
N ARG A 243 40.00 11.72 19.80
CA ARG A 243 40.36 10.54 20.60
C ARG A 243 40.41 10.93 22.07
N TRP A 244 39.96 10.02 22.92
CA TRP A 244 39.97 10.16 24.36
C TRP A 244 40.62 8.92 25.00
N HIS A 245 41.31 9.14 26.11
CA HIS A 245 41.91 8.12 26.97
C HIS A 245 41.71 8.56 28.42
N LEU A 246 40.88 7.83 29.16
CA LEU A 246 40.48 8.17 30.53
C LEU A 246 41.05 7.17 31.53
N SER A 247 41.35 7.64 32.74
CA SER A 247 41.78 6.79 33.85
C SER A 247 40.60 6.01 34.44
N LEU A 248 40.88 4.95 35.19
CA LEU A 248 39.85 4.11 35.81
C LEU A 248 38.98 4.89 36.83
N PRO A 249 39.51 5.76 37.70
CA PRO A 249 38.68 6.57 38.60
C PRO A 249 37.70 7.48 37.85
N ILE A 250 38.15 8.13 36.77
CA ILE A 250 37.25 8.95 35.92
C ILE A 250 36.14 8.08 35.32
N MET A 251 36.47 6.90 34.80
CA MET A 251 35.48 6.01 34.21
C MET A 251 34.47 5.47 35.24
N ALA A 252 34.91 5.17 36.46
CA ALA A 252 34.06 4.72 37.55
C ALA A 252 33.05 5.82 37.95
N ASN A 253 33.52 7.06 38.15
CA ASN A 253 32.64 8.18 38.48
C ASN A 253 31.63 8.47 37.35
N LEU A 254 32.08 8.48 36.09
CA LEU A 254 31.18 8.68 34.95
C LEU A 254 30.14 7.56 34.82
N HIS A 255 30.52 6.30 35.10
CA HIS A 255 29.60 5.16 35.07
C HIS A 255 28.52 5.29 36.15
N ARG A 256 28.91 5.70 37.36
CA ARG A 256 28.00 5.98 38.48
C ARG A 256 27.01 7.10 38.14
N LEU A 257 27.49 8.24 37.66
CA LEU A 257 26.66 9.39 37.26
C LEU A 257 25.70 9.07 36.10
N ALA A 258 26.07 8.14 35.22
CA ALA A 258 25.23 7.70 34.10
C ALA A 258 24.19 6.63 34.48
N GLY A 259 24.23 6.07 35.69
CA GLY A 259 23.49 4.86 36.08
C GLY A 259 21.99 4.90 35.76
N GLN A 260 21.34 6.06 35.91
CA GLN A 260 19.90 6.23 35.64
C GLN A 260 19.48 5.99 34.17
N LEU A 261 20.42 6.08 33.23
CA LEU A 261 20.15 5.87 31.80
C LEU A 261 20.54 4.47 31.32
N LEU A 262 21.41 3.78 32.07
CA LEU A 262 21.95 2.48 31.71
C LEU A 262 20.98 1.35 32.06
N SER A 263 21.19 0.20 31.42
CA SER A 263 20.49 -1.03 31.76
C SER A 263 21.27 -1.77 32.84
N ASP A 264 20.57 -2.39 33.77
CA ASP A 264 21.15 -3.30 34.76
C ASP A 264 21.38 -4.71 34.19
N LEU A 265 20.95 -4.98 32.96
CA LEU A 265 21.08 -6.28 32.31
C LEU A 265 22.51 -6.49 31.79
N ILE A 266 23.22 -7.43 32.42
CA ILE A 266 24.59 -7.81 32.05
C ILE A 266 24.58 -9.03 31.13
N ASP A 267 23.70 -10.01 31.41
CA ASP A 267 23.63 -11.26 30.64
C ASP A 267 22.87 -11.08 29.32
N ARG A 268 23.49 -11.58 28.24
CA ARG A 268 22.90 -11.59 26.88
C ARG A 268 21.74 -12.57 26.77
N ASN A 269 21.66 -13.58 27.64
CA ASN A 269 20.57 -14.57 27.63
C ASN A 269 19.19 -13.95 27.82
N TYR A 270 19.10 -12.75 28.42
CA TYR A 270 17.84 -12.01 28.51
C TYR A 270 17.18 -11.77 27.14
N PHE A 271 17.98 -11.58 26.08
CA PHE A 271 17.49 -11.31 24.74
C PHE A 271 17.18 -12.57 23.92
N TYR A 272 17.03 -13.74 24.56
CA TYR A 272 16.59 -14.96 23.88
C TYR A 272 15.24 -14.74 23.17
N LEU A 273 15.19 -15.01 21.87
CA LEU A 273 14.07 -14.67 20.97
C LEU A 273 13.72 -13.18 20.85
N PHE A 274 14.48 -12.30 21.50
CA PHE A 274 14.31 -10.85 21.48
C PHE A 274 15.53 -10.12 20.90
N ASP A 275 16.31 -10.84 20.09
CA ASP A 275 17.46 -10.36 19.33
C ASP A 275 17.11 -10.06 17.87
N THR A 276 18.06 -9.47 17.13
CA THR A 276 17.85 -9.07 15.73
C THR A 276 17.57 -10.25 14.82
N GLU A 277 18.27 -11.37 15.00
CA GLU A 277 18.12 -12.56 14.15
C GLU A 277 16.73 -13.19 14.33
N SER A 278 16.22 -13.30 15.56
CA SER A 278 14.87 -13.81 15.82
C SER A 278 13.79 -12.91 15.21
N PHE A 279 13.96 -11.58 15.25
CA PHE A 279 13.02 -10.66 14.57
C PHE A 279 13.08 -10.76 13.04
N PHE A 280 14.25 -11.02 12.45
CA PHE A 280 14.37 -11.27 11.01
C PHE A 280 13.64 -12.55 10.61
N THR A 281 13.80 -13.61 11.39
CA THR A 281 13.11 -14.89 11.21
C THR A 281 11.59 -14.73 11.37
N ALA A 282 11.13 -14.04 12.42
CA ALA A 282 9.71 -13.75 12.63
C ALA A 282 9.10 -12.99 11.44
N LYS A 283 9.82 -11.98 10.91
CA LYS A 283 9.40 -11.23 9.71
C LYS A 283 9.34 -12.10 8.46
N ALA A 284 10.31 -12.99 8.26
CA ALA A 284 10.38 -13.86 7.10
C ALA A 284 9.23 -14.89 7.09
N LEU A 285 8.89 -15.44 8.26
CA LEU A 285 7.82 -16.42 8.46
C LEU A 285 6.43 -15.80 8.63
N ASN A 286 6.31 -14.47 8.65
CA ASN A 286 5.06 -13.76 8.99
C ASN A 286 4.49 -14.16 10.36
N MET A 287 5.37 -14.33 11.35
CA MET A 287 5.04 -14.65 12.74
C MET A 287 5.36 -13.46 13.64
N CYS A 288 4.80 -13.47 14.86
CA CYS A 288 4.95 -12.37 15.80
C CYS A 288 5.33 -12.94 17.17
N ILE A 289 6.41 -12.43 17.75
CA ILE A 289 6.83 -12.73 19.12
C ILE A 289 6.01 -11.84 20.06
N PRO A 290 5.52 -12.35 21.21
CA PRO A 290 4.89 -11.53 22.24
C PRO A 290 5.79 -10.35 22.65
N GLY A 291 5.26 -9.12 22.65
CA GLY A 291 6.05 -7.91 22.90
C GLY A 291 6.94 -7.44 21.74
N GLY A 292 7.13 -8.26 20.70
CA GLY A 292 7.92 -7.96 19.51
C GLY A 292 7.18 -7.17 18.42
N PRO A 293 7.89 -6.77 17.34
CA PRO A 293 7.32 -6.00 16.24
C PRO A 293 6.52 -6.87 15.24
N LYS A 294 5.48 -6.30 14.64
CA LYS A 294 4.67 -6.94 13.58
C LYS A 294 5.01 -6.39 12.19
N PHE A 295 5.09 -7.25 11.18
CA PHE A 295 5.46 -6.89 9.81
C PHE A 295 4.40 -7.31 8.79
N GLU A 296 4.54 -6.83 7.56
CA GLU A 296 3.78 -7.36 6.43
C GLU A 296 4.42 -8.70 5.97
N PRO A 297 3.60 -9.66 5.50
CA PRO A 297 4.11 -10.92 4.96
C PRO A 297 5.12 -10.67 3.84
N MET A 298 6.30 -11.27 3.93
CA MET A 298 7.32 -11.16 2.89
C MET A 298 6.91 -11.90 1.61
N TYR A 299 6.25 -13.04 1.78
CA TYR A 299 5.75 -13.90 0.72
C TYR A 299 4.23 -14.01 0.86
N ARG A 300 3.50 -13.76 -0.22
CA ARG A 300 2.02 -13.91 -0.29
C ARG A 300 1.60 -15.09 -1.16
N ASP A 301 2.58 -15.88 -1.62
CA ASP A 301 2.43 -16.96 -2.59
C ASP A 301 1.60 -18.12 -2.06
N THR A 302 1.49 -18.28 -0.73
CA THR A 302 0.49 -19.15 -0.11
C THR A 302 -0.85 -18.42 -0.09
N GLU A 303 -1.62 -18.55 -1.17
CA GLU A 303 -3.05 -18.30 -1.09
C GLU A 303 -3.62 -19.22 0.00
N LYS A 304 -4.38 -18.63 0.94
CA LYS A 304 -5.03 -19.36 2.02
C LYS A 304 -6.06 -20.32 1.40
N GLY A 305 -5.65 -21.55 1.06
CA GLY A 305 -6.53 -22.54 0.42
C GLY A 305 -5.83 -23.57 -0.46
N ASP A 306 -4.61 -23.30 -0.93
CA ASP A 306 -3.86 -24.15 -1.86
C ASP A 306 -2.77 -25.01 -1.19
N GLU A 307 -2.91 -25.34 0.09
CA GLU A 307 -2.10 -26.46 0.60
C GLU A 307 -2.64 -27.75 0.00
N ASP A 308 -1.91 -28.36 -0.93
CA ASP A 308 -2.25 -29.69 -1.47
C ASP A 308 -2.46 -30.67 -0.31
N TRP A 309 -3.57 -31.42 -0.34
CA TRP A 309 -3.79 -32.47 0.64
C TRP A 309 -2.79 -33.58 0.37
N ASN A 310 -1.87 -33.75 1.32
CA ASN A 310 -0.91 -34.83 1.34
C ASN A 310 -1.20 -35.69 2.57
N GLU A 311 -0.83 -36.96 2.50
CA GLU A 311 -0.98 -37.90 3.63
C GLU A 311 -0.33 -37.43 4.93
N PHE A 312 0.64 -36.51 4.84
CA PHE A 312 1.37 -35.95 5.97
C PHE A 312 0.58 -34.96 6.83
N ASN A 313 -0.43 -34.28 6.26
CA ASN A 313 -1.19 -33.23 6.96
C ASN A 313 -2.56 -33.74 7.45
N ASP A 314 -2.77 -35.06 7.51
CA ASP A 314 -3.99 -35.70 8.01
C ASP A 314 -4.06 -35.60 9.54
N ILE A 315 -5.17 -35.06 10.05
CA ILE A 315 -5.39 -34.87 11.49
C ILE A 315 -5.37 -36.20 12.26
N ASN A 316 -5.79 -37.30 11.63
CA ASN A 316 -5.84 -38.62 12.27
C ASN A 316 -4.46 -39.24 12.48
N LYS A 317 -3.45 -38.77 11.73
CA LYS A 317 -2.06 -39.25 11.83
C LYS A 317 -1.19 -38.36 12.72
N LEU A 318 -1.70 -37.21 13.15
CA LEU A 318 -0.95 -36.21 13.92
C LEU A 318 -1.27 -36.32 15.43
N ILE A 319 -0.28 -36.71 16.22
CA ILE A 319 -0.40 -36.74 17.68
C ILE A 319 -0.13 -35.35 18.25
N ILE A 320 -1.18 -34.62 18.62
CA ILE A 320 -1.07 -33.29 19.24
C ILE A 320 -0.99 -33.44 20.77
N ARG A 321 0.21 -33.63 21.32
CA ARG A 321 0.44 -33.63 22.79
C ARG A 321 0.53 -32.22 23.36
N GLN A 322 1.26 -31.35 22.67
CA GLN A 322 1.41 -29.95 23.02
C GLN A 322 1.23 -29.10 21.75
N PRO A 323 0.55 -27.95 21.85
CA PRO A 323 0.38 -27.08 20.69
C PRO A 323 1.72 -26.46 20.30
N LEU A 324 2.04 -26.52 19.01
CA LEU A 324 3.24 -25.91 18.47
C LEU A 324 3.15 -24.38 18.56
N ARG A 325 3.88 -23.80 19.52
CA ARG A 325 3.94 -22.36 19.74
C ARG A 325 4.75 -21.63 18.67
N THR A 326 4.47 -20.34 18.50
CA THR A 326 5.20 -19.46 17.58
C THR A 326 6.69 -19.34 17.92
N GLU A 327 7.00 -19.39 19.20
CA GLU A 327 8.34 -19.29 19.76
C GLU A 327 9.20 -20.46 19.30
N TYR A 328 8.65 -21.69 19.27
CA TYR A 328 9.35 -22.87 18.75
C TYR A 328 9.65 -22.74 17.26
N ARG A 329 8.70 -22.20 16.50
CA ARG A 329 8.87 -21.95 15.06
C ARG A 329 9.92 -20.88 14.76
N ILE A 330 10.26 -20.01 15.71
CA ILE A 330 11.32 -19.00 15.55
C ILE A 330 12.65 -19.51 16.09
N ALA A 331 12.64 -20.20 17.23
CA ALA A 331 13.82 -20.81 17.83
C ALA A 331 14.45 -21.86 16.91
N PHE A 332 13.61 -22.73 16.32
CA PHE A 332 14.04 -23.81 15.43
C PHE A 332 13.33 -23.68 14.07
N PRO A 333 13.71 -22.68 13.25
CA PRO A 333 12.93 -22.28 12.09
C PRO A 333 12.92 -23.32 10.97
N HIS A 334 13.96 -24.15 10.89
CA HIS A 334 14.06 -25.22 9.88
C HIS A 334 13.31 -26.49 10.25
N LEU A 335 13.01 -26.71 11.53
CA LEU A 335 12.36 -27.93 12.01
C LEU A 335 10.83 -27.82 11.94
N TYR A 336 10.29 -26.70 12.40
CA TYR A 336 8.84 -26.55 12.63
C TYR A 336 8.10 -25.76 11.55
N ASN A 337 8.76 -25.36 10.46
CA ASN A 337 8.13 -24.59 9.38
C ASN A 337 8.32 -25.25 8.02
N ASN A 338 7.27 -25.21 7.22
CA ASN A 338 7.34 -25.56 5.81
C ASN A 338 7.93 -24.38 5.01
N ARG A 339 8.89 -24.67 4.14
CA ARG A 339 9.54 -23.69 3.25
C ARG A 339 10.14 -22.47 3.99
N PRO A 340 11.07 -22.66 4.95
CA PRO A 340 11.72 -21.57 5.67
C PRO A 340 12.63 -20.75 4.74
N ARG A 341 12.14 -19.63 4.21
CA ARG A 341 12.85 -18.75 3.26
C ARG A 341 13.40 -17.51 3.95
N LYS A 342 14.68 -17.17 3.72
CA LYS A 342 15.36 -15.98 4.29
C LYS A 342 15.28 -15.86 5.82
N VAL A 343 15.17 -16.99 6.50
CA VAL A 343 15.31 -17.08 7.96
C VAL A 343 16.78 -16.98 8.36
N LYS A 344 17.00 -16.60 9.63
CA LYS A 344 18.30 -16.44 10.25
C LYS A 344 18.36 -17.28 11.53
N LEU A 345 19.51 -17.88 11.79
CA LEU A 345 19.76 -18.65 13.01
C LEU A 345 20.27 -17.70 14.09
N SER A 346 19.61 -17.70 15.24
CA SER A 346 20.05 -16.97 16.43
C SER A 346 20.97 -17.84 17.30
N MET A 347 21.78 -17.20 18.14
CA MET A 347 22.58 -17.91 19.13
C MET A 347 21.66 -18.45 20.23
N HIS A 348 21.75 -19.74 20.54
CA HIS A 348 20.83 -20.38 21.47
C HIS A 348 21.05 -19.96 22.93
N HIS A 349 22.30 -19.93 23.39
CA HIS A 349 22.64 -19.63 24.78
C HIS A 349 24.09 -19.11 24.91
N SER A 350 24.33 -18.15 25.80
CA SER A 350 25.66 -17.74 26.27
C SER A 350 25.90 -18.23 27.70
N PRO A 351 27.16 -18.49 28.13
CA PRO A 351 27.45 -18.81 29.52
C PRO A 351 26.85 -17.77 30.47
N MET A 352 26.15 -18.22 31.51
CA MET A 352 25.51 -17.34 32.48
C MET A 352 26.55 -16.54 33.26
N ILE A 353 26.40 -15.22 33.28
CA ILE A 353 27.31 -14.32 34.00
C ILE A 353 26.82 -14.18 35.44
N MET A 354 27.54 -14.80 36.38
CA MET A 354 27.26 -14.74 37.82
C MET A 354 28.10 -13.63 38.49
N TYR A 355 27.88 -12.38 38.09
CA TYR A 355 28.55 -11.22 38.67
C TYR A 355 27.70 -10.60 39.79
N ILE A 356 28.30 -10.40 40.96
CA ILE A 356 27.66 -9.77 42.12
C ILE A 356 28.22 -8.34 42.23
N LYS A 357 27.33 -7.34 42.27
CA LYS A 357 27.71 -5.96 42.53
C LYS A 357 27.89 -5.76 44.03
N ALA A 358 29.04 -5.25 44.44
CA ALA A 358 29.22 -4.72 45.80
C ALA A 358 28.39 -3.43 45.93
N GLU A 359 27.41 -3.42 46.84
CA GLU A 359 26.62 -2.21 47.17
C GLU A 359 27.31 -1.35 48.22
N ASP A 360 28.03 -1.99 49.16
CA ASP A 360 28.74 -1.33 50.25
C ASP A 360 30.23 -1.20 49.91
N PRO A 361 30.78 0.02 49.77
CA PRO A 361 32.20 0.25 49.51
C PRO A 361 33.10 -0.07 50.70
N ASP A 362 32.55 -0.22 51.92
CA ASP A 362 33.34 -0.52 53.13
C ASP A 362 33.78 -2.00 53.18
N LEU A 363 33.12 -2.87 52.41
CA LEU A 363 33.49 -4.27 52.29
C LEU A 363 34.76 -4.45 51.41
N PRO A 364 35.63 -5.44 51.72
CA PRO A 364 36.78 -5.75 50.88
C PRO A 364 36.39 -6.03 49.44
N ALA A 365 37.28 -5.76 48.46
CA ALA A 365 36.98 -6.00 47.05
C ALA A 365 36.72 -7.49 46.72
N PHE A 366 37.37 -8.40 47.45
CA PHE A 366 37.16 -9.84 47.36
C PHE A 366 36.63 -10.34 48.71
N TYR A 367 35.34 -10.65 48.77
CA TYR A 367 34.70 -11.23 49.95
C TYR A 367 33.71 -12.32 49.54
N PHE A 368 33.39 -13.21 50.48
CA PHE A 368 32.38 -14.23 50.29
C PHE A 368 31.00 -13.60 50.50
N ASP A 369 30.35 -13.20 49.40
CA ASP A 369 29.05 -12.55 49.42
C ASP A 369 27.95 -13.52 49.92
N PRO A 370 26.97 -13.05 50.72
CA PRO A 370 25.86 -13.88 51.21
C PRO A 370 25.02 -14.57 50.11
N LEU A 371 25.02 -14.05 48.88
CA LEU A 371 24.35 -14.66 47.72
C LEU A 371 25.09 -15.89 47.19
N ILE A 372 26.36 -16.10 47.56
CA ILE A 372 27.15 -17.26 47.14
C ILE A 372 26.82 -18.44 48.05
N ASN A 373 26.49 -19.59 47.45
CA ASN A 373 26.25 -20.82 48.20
C ASN A 373 27.55 -21.28 48.90
N PRO A 374 27.53 -21.58 50.21
CA PRO A 374 28.72 -22.04 50.94
C PRO A 374 29.19 -23.40 50.42
N ILE A 375 30.51 -23.56 50.31
CA ILE A 375 31.12 -24.83 49.90
C ILE A 375 31.16 -25.76 51.11
N SER A 376 30.32 -26.79 51.13
CA SER A 376 30.37 -27.84 52.15
C SER A 376 31.47 -28.86 51.81
N TRP A 377 32.64 -28.72 52.40
CA TRP A 377 33.72 -29.68 52.22
C TRP A 377 33.43 -30.97 53.01
N LYS A 378 33.33 -32.13 52.33
CA LYS A 378 33.26 -33.46 52.97
C LYS A 378 34.38 -34.36 52.42
N LYS A 379 35.30 -34.71 53.33
CA LYS A 379 36.43 -35.64 53.31
C LYS A 379 37.75 -35.20 52.65
N VAL A 380 38.80 -35.24 53.47
CA VAL A 380 40.16 -35.61 53.06
C VAL A 380 40.48 -36.94 53.75
N GLN A 381 40.84 -37.96 52.97
CA GLN A 381 41.77 -38.99 53.43
C GLN A 381 43.14 -38.29 53.47
N GLU A 382 43.69 -38.09 54.67
CA GLU A 382 45.05 -37.57 54.81
C GLU A 382 46.00 -38.61 54.20
N GLY A 383 46.61 -38.23 53.06
CA GLY A 383 47.75 -38.95 52.51
C GLY A 383 48.94 -38.77 53.44
N ASN A 384 49.47 -39.89 53.90
CA ASN A 384 50.55 -39.97 54.86
C ASN A 384 51.89 -39.96 54.09
N ASP A 385 52.40 -38.77 53.75
CA ASP A 385 53.72 -38.65 53.13
C ASP A 385 54.68 -37.96 54.12
N GLN A 386 55.30 -38.78 54.98
CA GLN A 386 56.62 -38.50 55.53
C GLN A 386 57.64 -38.92 54.47
N GLU A 387 58.18 -37.98 53.68
CA GLU A 387 59.43 -38.16 52.93
C GLU A 387 59.98 -36.78 52.50
N ASP A 388 61.17 -36.42 53.02
CA ASP A 388 62.03 -35.25 52.80
C ASP A 388 61.41 -33.82 52.81
N PHE A 389 61.71 -33.05 53.87
CA PHE A 389 61.43 -31.60 53.93
C PHE A 389 62.24 -30.85 52.85
N PHE A 390 61.62 -30.61 51.70
CA PHE A 390 62.13 -29.72 50.67
C PHE A 390 62.08 -28.26 51.15
N PHE A 391 63.25 -27.63 51.35
CA PHE A 391 63.36 -26.20 51.66
C PHE A 391 63.55 -25.38 50.38
N LEU A 392 62.78 -24.30 50.24
CA LEU A 392 62.98 -23.33 49.18
C LEU A 392 64.30 -22.58 49.40
N PRO A 393 65.05 -22.22 48.34
CA PRO A 393 66.27 -21.42 48.46
C PRO A 393 66.03 -20.08 49.18
N GLU A 394 67.01 -19.64 49.96
CA GLU A 394 66.96 -18.35 50.65
C GLU A 394 66.83 -17.19 49.65
N GLY A 395 65.81 -16.34 49.84
CA GLY A 395 65.44 -15.26 48.89
C GLY A 395 64.31 -15.61 47.91
N VAL A 396 63.73 -16.81 47.98
CA VAL A 396 62.54 -17.18 47.19
C VAL A 396 61.27 -16.85 47.99
N GLU A 397 60.68 -15.70 47.67
CA GLU A 397 59.38 -15.26 48.18
C GLU A 397 58.28 -15.37 47.10
N PRO A 398 56.98 -15.30 47.48
CA PRO A 398 55.92 -15.14 46.51
C PRO A 398 56.18 -13.92 45.60
N LEU A 399 55.98 -14.08 44.28
CA LEU A 399 56.34 -13.09 43.24
C LEU A 399 55.87 -11.64 43.51
N LEU A 400 54.80 -11.46 44.28
CA LEU A 400 54.12 -10.19 44.53
C LEU A 400 53.91 -9.95 46.04
N HIS A 401 54.86 -10.34 46.89
CA HIS A 401 54.74 -10.22 48.35
C HIS A 401 54.55 -8.76 48.82
N GLU A 402 55.22 -7.80 48.18
CA GLU A 402 55.12 -6.37 48.55
C GLU A 402 53.79 -5.70 48.14
N THR A 403 53.03 -6.28 47.21
CA THR A 403 51.80 -5.64 46.68
C THR A 403 50.55 -6.17 47.37
N PRO A 404 49.64 -5.29 47.85
CA PRO A 404 48.39 -5.72 48.46
C PRO A 404 47.46 -6.39 47.46
N ILE A 405 46.65 -7.35 47.92
CA ILE A 405 45.72 -8.15 47.09
C ILE A 405 44.67 -7.26 46.38
N TYR A 406 44.22 -6.20 47.05
CA TYR A 406 43.29 -5.23 46.49
C TYR A 406 43.65 -3.81 46.93
N THR A 407 43.17 -2.84 46.15
CA THR A 407 43.23 -1.40 46.41
C THR A 407 41.82 -0.81 46.36
N ASP A 408 41.64 0.42 46.81
CA ASP A 408 40.33 1.12 46.85
C ASP A 408 39.64 1.18 45.48
N THR A 409 40.42 1.20 44.38
CA THR A 409 39.88 1.25 43.01
C THR A 409 39.55 -0.12 42.42
N THR A 410 39.88 -1.22 43.12
CA THR A 410 39.80 -2.59 42.57
C THR A 410 38.36 -3.02 42.36
N ALA A 411 37.48 -2.84 43.35
CA ALA A 411 36.06 -3.18 43.25
C ALA A 411 35.36 -2.39 42.13
N ALA A 412 35.59 -1.08 42.07
CA ALA A 412 35.06 -0.22 41.00
C ALA A 412 35.57 -0.63 39.61
N SER A 413 36.84 -1.03 39.50
CA SER A 413 37.45 -1.49 38.25
C SER A 413 36.86 -2.83 37.78
N ILE A 414 36.60 -3.76 38.69
CA ILE A 414 35.90 -5.02 38.38
C ILE A 414 34.47 -4.71 37.90
N SER A 415 33.78 -3.76 38.53
CA SER A 415 32.45 -3.35 38.07
C SER A 415 32.45 -2.76 36.66
N LEU A 416 33.51 -2.06 36.26
CA LEU A 416 33.64 -1.51 34.90
C LEU A 416 33.81 -2.61 33.85
N LEU A 417 34.36 -3.77 34.20
CA LEU A 417 34.52 -4.90 33.29
C LEU A 417 33.17 -5.39 32.75
N PHE A 418 32.16 -5.41 33.62
CA PHE A 418 30.79 -5.84 33.32
C PHE A 418 29.86 -4.69 32.91
N ALA A 419 30.40 -3.46 32.79
CA ALA A 419 29.61 -2.29 32.40
C ALA A 419 29.26 -2.31 30.90
N PRO A 420 28.13 -1.70 30.49
CA PRO A 420 27.79 -1.56 29.08
C PRO A 420 28.80 -0.66 28.35
N ARG A 421 28.96 -0.88 27.05
CA ARG A 421 29.70 0.07 26.19
C ARG A 421 29.03 1.46 26.31
N PRO A 422 29.78 2.56 26.55
CA PRO A 422 31.23 2.72 26.43
C PRO A 422 32.06 2.50 27.72
N PHE A 423 31.46 2.18 28.85
CA PHE A 423 32.12 2.22 30.16
C PHE A 423 33.13 1.09 30.40
N ASN A 424 33.00 -0.01 29.67
CA ASN A 424 33.98 -1.11 29.67
C ASN A 424 35.28 -0.84 28.89
N MET A 425 35.50 0.39 28.39
CA MET A 425 36.67 0.77 27.60
C MET A 425 37.38 1.97 28.22
N ARG A 426 38.71 1.90 28.37
CA ARG A 426 39.55 3.03 28.85
C ARG A 426 39.86 4.08 27.79
N SER A 427 39.75 3.72 26.51
CA SER A 427 40.04 4.65 25.41
C SER A 427 39.12 4.43 24.23
N GLY A 428 38.89 5.49 23.45
CA GLY A 428 37.99 5.43 22.32
C GLY A 428 38.11 6.62 21.38
N ARG A 429 37.26 6.60 20.35
CA ARG A 429 37.05 7.76 19.48
C ARG A 429 35.87 8.56 19.99
N THR A 430 35.94 9.88 19.83
CA THR A 430 34.77 10.73 20.03
C THR A 430 33.73 10.43 18.94
N ARG A 431 32.46 10.59 19.28
CA ARG A 431 31.33 10.40 18.38
C ARG A 431 30.63 11.74 18.20
N ARG A 432 29.78 11.84 17.18
CA ARG A 432 28.90 13.02 17.08
C ARG A 432 27.79 12.90 18.12
N ALA A 433 27.36 14.01 18.71
CA ALA A 433 26.28 14.01 19.69
C ALA A 433 25.00 13.31 19.17
N GLU A 434 24.64 13.52 17.88
CA GLU A 434 23.48 12.87 17.28
C GLU A 434 23.63 11.33 17.08
N ASP A 435 24.85 10.81 17.06
CA ASP A 435 25.11 9.37 16.85
C ASP A 435 24.97 8.54 18.14
N ILE A 436 24.95 9.20 19.31
CA ILE A 436 24.82 8.54 20.63
C ILE A 436 23.33 8.39 20.96
N ALA A 437 22.91 7.16 21.27
CA ALA A 437 21.51 6.83 21.46
C ALA A 437 21.16 6.56 22.92
N LEU A 438 20.81 7.63 23.65
CA LEU A 438 20.56 7.59 25.10
C LEU A 438 19.50 6.57 25.54
N VAL A 439 18.41 6.44 24.78
CA VAL A 439 17.23 5.61 25.15
C VAL A 439 17.09 4.34 24.31
N SER A 440 18.17 3.95 23.64
CA SER A 440 18.15 2.83 22.71
C SER A 440 17.88 1.50 23.42
N GLU A 441 18.56 1.27 24.54
CA GLU A 441 18.46 0.01 25.28
C GLU A 441 17.08 -0.17 25.91
N TRP A 442 16.46 0.92 26.39
CA TRP A 442 15.15 0.86 27.06
C TRP A 442 14.03 0.20 26.25
N HIS A 443 14.04 0.33 24.92
CA HIS A 443 13.00 -0.25 24.05
C HIS A 443 13.45 -1.51 23.31
N LYS A 444 14.72 -1.89 23.45
CA LYS A 444 15.22 -3.22 23.08
C LYS A 444 14.93 -4.24 24.17
N GLU A 445 14.68 -3.79 25.40
CA GLU A 445 14.19 -4.62 26.50
C GLU A 445 12.69 -4.91 26.39
N HIS A 446 12.22 -5.92 27.13
CA HIS A 446 10.79 -6.15 27.27
C HIS A 446 10.13 -4.99 28.03
N CYS A 447 8.95 -4.59 27.56
CA CYS A 447 8.15 -3.57 28.22
C CYS A 447 7.58 -4.13 29.54
N PRO A 448 7.70 -3.41 30.68
CA PRO A 448 7.07 -3.83 31.93
C PRO A 448 5.55 -4.07 31.77
N PRO A 449 4.99 -5.16 32.32
CA PRO A 449 3.59 -5.52 32.12
C PRO A 449 2.61 -4.51 32.74
N SER A 450 3.05 -3.79 33.78
CA SER A 450 2.30 -2.73 34.46
C SER A 450 2.01 -1.51 33.56
N TYR A 451 2.77 -1.31 32.48
CA TYR A 451 2.58 -0.17 31.59
C TYR A 451 1.34 -0.32 30.70
N PRO A 452 0.63 0.78 30.41
CA PRO A 452 -0.60 0.73 29.63
C PRO A 452 -0.33 0.37 28.16
N VAL A 453 -1.37 -0.12 27.48
CA VAL A 453 -1.34 -0.57 26.07
C VAL A 453 -0.67 0.45 25.15
N LYS A 454 -0.96 1.74 25.35
CA LYS A 454 -0.38 2.84 24.56
C LYS A 454 1.16 2.81 24.53
N VAL A 455 1.78 2.53 25.67
CA VAL A 455 3.24 2.47 25.83
C VAL A 455 3.78 1.17 25.25
N ARG A 456 3.12 0.04 25.52
CA ARG A 456 3.49 -1.26 24.95
C ARG A 456 3.53 -1.23 23.42
N VAL A 457 2.56 -0.56 22.78
CA VAL A 457 2.54 -0.33 21.32
C VAL A 457 3.70 0.57 20.87
N SER A 458 4.07 1.58 21.65
CA SER A 458 5.22 2.44 21.34
C SER A 458 6.54 1.68 21.41
N TYR A 459 6.73 0.80 22.38
CA TYR A 459 7.90 -0.12 22.43
C TYR A 459 7.96 -0.97 21.16
N GLN A 460 6.86 -1.64 20.79
CA GLN A 460 6.80 -2.45 19.56
C GLN A 460 7.11 -1.66 18.29
N LYS A 461 6.66 -0.40 18.20
CA LYS A 461 6.92 0.47 17.03
C LYS A 461 8.36 0.94 16.96
N LEU A 462 8.97 1.30 18.09
CA LEU A 462 10.38 1.67 18.14
C LEU A 462 11.26 0.47 17.78
N LEU A 463 10.95 -0.69 18.33
CA LEU A 463 11.60 -1.95 18.00
C LEU A 463 11.42 -2.31 16.51
N LYS A 464 10.23 -2.11 15.95
CA LYS A 464 9.99 -2.26 14.50
C LYS A 464 10.88 -1.34 13.67
N CYS A 465 11.03 -0.08 14.08
CA CYS A 465 11.92 0.87 13.40
C CYS A 465 13.38 0.45 13.50
N PHE A 466 13.82 -0.04 14.66
CA PHE A 466 15.16 -0.58 14.87
C PHE A 466 15.44 -1.78 13.95
N VAL A 467 14.57 -2.80 13.98
CA VAL A 467 14.71 -4.00 13.14
C VAL A 467 14.70 -3.66 11.64
N LEU A 468 13.87 -2.71 11.19
CA LEU A 468 13.88 -2.28 9.78
C LEU A 468 15.15 -1.52 9.38
N ASN A 469 15.78 -0.80 10.31
CA ASN A 469 17.04 -0.13 10.05
C ASN A 469 18.17 -1.16 9.90
N GLU A 470 18.23 -2.17 10.77
CA GLU A 470 19.21 -3.26 10.71
C GLU A 470 19.01 -4.14 9.46
N LEU A 471 17.77 -4.56 9.18
CA LEU A 471 17.46 -5.44 8.05
C LEU A 471 17.84 -4.83 6.69
N HIS A 472 17.63 -3.51 6.54
CA HIS A 472 17.93 -2.80 5.29
C HIS A 472 19.28 -2.08 5.33
N HIS A 473 20.09 -2.31 6.36
CA HIS A 473 21.43 -1.76 6.44
C HIS A 473 22.28 -2.30 5.29
N ARG A 474 22.91 -1.37 4.54
CA ARG A 474 23.89 -1.71 3.51
C ARG A 474 25.19 -0.99 3.85
N PRO A 475 26.34 -1.66 3.69
CA PRO A 475 27.62 -1.01 3.93
C PRO A 475 27.73 0.24 3.03
N PRO A 476 28.23 1.37 3.56
CA PRO A 476 28.35 2.60 2.79
C PRO A 476 29.31 2.39 1.61
N LYS A 477 28.85 2.69 0.40
CA LYS A 477 29.70 2.62 -0.80
C LYS A 477 30.85 3.63 -0.68
N ALA A 478 32.06 3.21 -1.02
CA ALA A 478 33.19 4.13 -1.11
C ALA A 478 32.89 5.24 -2.13
N GLN A 479 32.95 6.49 -1.69
CA GLN A 479 32.71 7.67 -2.52
C GLN A 479 33.85 8.68 -2.34
N LYS A 480 34.14 9.47 -3.40
CA LYS A 480 35.06 10.59 -3.31
C LYS A 480 34.51 11.61 -2.31
N LYS A 481 35.28 11.91 -1.25
CA LYS A 481 34.89 12.86 -0.21
C LYS A 481 34.74 14.26 -0.83
N LYS A 482 33.52 14.81 -0.81
CA LYS A 482 33.21 16.18 -1.25
C LYS A 482 33.01 17.05 -0.01
N HIS A 483 33.93 17.96 0.24
CA HIS A 483 33.88 18.86 1.41
C HIS A 483 33.32 20.23 1.02
N LEU A 484 31.98 20.38 1.05
CA LEU A 484 31.29 21.61 0.62
C LEU A 484 31.86 22.87 1.30
N PHE A 485 31.95 22.90 2.62
CA PHE A 485 32.41 24.10 3.34
C PHE A 485 33.89 24.41 3.14
N ARG A 486 34.74 23.39 2.88
CA ARG A 486 36.14 23.65 2.49
C ARG A 486 36.22 24.30 1.12
N SER A 487 35.40 23.82 0.18
CA SER A 487 35.30 24.43 -1.16
C SER A 487 34.74 25.85 -1.11
N LEU A 488 33.72 26.11 -0.28
CA LEU A 488 33.18 27.47 -0.09
C LEU A 488 34.21 28.40 0.57
N ARG A 489 34.86 27.96 1.66
CA ARG A 489 35.90 28.75 2.36
C ARG A 489 37.07 29.13 1.45
N ALA A 490 37.44 28.26 0.51
CA ALA A 490 38.50 28.53 -0.46
C ALA A 490 38.15 29.67 -1.43
N THR A 491 36.86 29.98 -1.64
CA THR A 491 36.45 31.10 -2.50
C THR A 491 36.58 32.45 -1.79
N LYS A 492 36.80 33.54 -2.55
CA LYS A 492 36.85 34.91 -2.00
C LYS A 492 35.52 35.42 -1.40
N PHE A 493 34.41 34.74 -1.69
CA PHE A 493 33.06 35.17 -1.31
C PHE A 493 32.63 34.75 0.10
N PHE A 494 33.43 33.91 0.77
CA PHE A 494 33.15 33.45 2.12
C PHE A 494 34.29 33.79 3.07
N GLN A 495 33.92 34.22 4.27
CA GLN A 495 34.85 34.47 5.37
C GLN A 495 34.45 33.64 6.59
N THR A 496 35.39 33.44 7.52
CA THR A 496 35.16 32.73 8.77
C THR A 496 35.22 33.70 9.95
N THR A 497 34.44 33.42 10.99
CA THR A 497 34.43 34.14 12.26
C THR A 497 33.87 33.22 13.35
N GLU A 498 33.90 33.66 14.61
CA GLU A 498 33.30 32.95 15.74
C GLU A 498 32.14 33.79 16.28
N LEU A 499 30.95 33.20 16.36
CA LEU A 499 29.73 33.86 16.84
C LEU A 499 29.06 33.02 17.92
N ASP A 500 28.27 33.66 18.77
CA ASP A 500 27.31 32.95 19.60
C ASP A 500 26.28 32.21 18.72
N TRP A 501 25.86 31.03 19.17
CA TRP A 501 24.88 30.21 18.47
C TRP A 501 23.53 30.92 18.30
N VAL A 502 23.08 31.68 19.31
CA VAL A 502 21.81 32.43 19.23
C VAL A 502 21.90 33.52 18.17
N GLU A 503 23.02 34.23 18.10
CA GLU A 503 23.30 35.21 17.05
C GLU A 503 23.25 34.56 15.66
N ALA A 504 23.97 33.45 15.46
CA ALA A 504 23.93 32.70 14.19
C ALA A 504 22.52 32.21 13.85
N GLY A 505 21.72 31.82 14.85
CA GLY A 505 20.33 31.39 14.68
C GLY A 505 19.40 32.50 14.21
N LEU A 506 19.49 33.69 14.83
CA LEU A 506 18.74 34.88 14.43
C LEU A 506 19.09 35.29 12.99
N GLN A 507 20.38 35.28 12.64
CA GLN A 507 20.84 35.55 11.28
C GLN A 507 20.24 34.59 10.26
N VAL A 508 20.25 33.27 10.52
CA VAL A 508 19.67 32.27 9.62
C VAL A 508 18.16 32.45 9.46
N CYS A 509 17.44 32.82 10.53
CA CYS A 509 16.00 33.08 10.47
C CYS A 509 15.69 34.32 9.62
N GLN A 510 16.41 35.42 9.84
CA GLN A 510 16.28 36.67 9.07
C GLN A 510 16.62 36.46 7.59
N GLN A 511 17.74 35.78 7.30
CA GLN A 511 18.14 35.42 5.94
C GLN A 511 17.07 34.56 5.25
N GLY A 512 16.56 33.53 5.92
CA GLY A 512 15.50 32.68 5.40
C GLY A 512 14.21 33.44 5.08
N TYR A 513 13.79 34.33 5.98
CA TYR A 513 12.64 35.23 5.77
C TYR A 513 12.84 36.12 4.54
N ASN A 514 13.97 36.82 4.47
CA ASN A 514 14.31 37.72 3.36
C ASN A 514 14.34 36.99 2.01
N MET A 515 14.93 35.79 1.96
CA MET A 515 14.98 35.00 0.72
C MET A 515 13.59 34.57 0.22
N LEU A 516 12.71 34.13 1.12
CA LEU A 516 11.35 33.74 0.77
C LEU A 516 10.52 34.96 0.36
N ASN A 517 10.67 36.07 1.08
CA ASN A 517 9.98 37.31 0.76
C ASN A 517 10.44 37.89 -0.59
N LEU A 518 11.75 37.91 -0.85
CA LEU A 518 12.31 38.29 -2.16
C LEU A 518 11.76 37.41 -3.28
N LEU A 519 11.49 36.13 -3.05
CA LEU A 519 10.91 35.25 -4.07
C LEU A 519 9.43 35.58 -4.34
N ILE A 520 8.67 35.98 -3.32
CA ILE A 520 7.28 36.47 -3.45
C ILE A 520 7.27 37.74 -4.31
N HIS A 521 8.11 38.72 -3.96
CA HIS A 521 8.22 39.98 -4.71
C HIS A 521 8.78 39.77 -6.12
N ARG A 522 9.75 38.86 -6.32
CA ARG A 522 10.29 38.52 -7.66
C ARG A 522 9.23 37.94 -8.60
N LYS A 523 8.19 37.29 -8.06
CA LYS A 523 7.03 36.81 -8.82
C LYS A 523 5.90 37.84 -8.96
N SER A 524 6.09 39.03 -8.38
CA SER A 524 5.09 40.10 -8.34
C SER A 524 3.78 39.63 -7.72
N LEU A 525 3.87 39.13 -6.48
CA LEU A 525 2.76 38.61 -5.68
C LEU A 525 2.48 39.54 -4.47
N ASN A 526 2.24 40.81 -4.73
CA ASN A 526 2.09 41.84 -3.68
C ASN A 526 0.86 41.66 -2.78
N TYR A 527 -0.07 40.78 -3.15
CA TYR A 527 -1.27 40.44 -2.40
C TYR A 527 -1.06 39.24 -1.45
N LEU A 528 0.17 38.75 -1.32
CA LEU A 528 0.57 37.79 -0.31
C LEU A 528 1.53 38.46 0.67
N HIS A 529 1.31 38.23 1.95
CA HIS A 529 2.19 38.64 3.03
C HIS A 529 2.76 37.38 3.71
N LEU A 530 4.08 37.40 3.93
CA LEU A 530 4.78 36.41 4.74
C LEU A 530 5.08 37.10 6.07
N ASP A 531 4.53 36.58 7.16
CA ASP A 531 4.83 37.10 8.50
C ASP A 531 6.15 36.51 9.06
N TYR A 532 6.63 37.00 10.19
CA TYR A 532 7.94 36.64 10.75
C TYR A 532 7.97 35.23 11.37
N ASN A 533 6.80 34.68 11.71
CA ASN A 533 6.61 33.26 12.08
C ASN A 533 6.36 32.35 10.86
N PHE A 534 6.60 32.87 9.65
CA PHE A 534 6.53 32.19 8.38
C PHE A 534 5.13 31.67 8.00
N ASN A 535 4.04 32.27 8.46
CA ASN A 535 2.72 32.08 7.85
C ASN A 535 2.62 32.91 6.56
N LEU A 536 2.06 32.29 5.52
CA LEU A 536 1.77 32.96 4.25
C LEU A 536 0.27 33.24 4.21
N LYS A 537 -0.10 34.51 4.34
CA LYS A 537 -1.48 34.98 4.43
C LYS A 537 -1.80 35.83 3.17
N PRO A 538 -3.00 35.70 2.57
CA PRO A 538 -3.44 36.64 1.55
C PRO A 538 -3.86 37.95 2.21
N VAL A 539 -3.41 39.09 1.67
CA VAL A 539 -3.77 40.43 2.19
C VAL A 539 -5.23 40.78 1.85
N LYS A 540 -5.73 40.22 0.76
CA LYS A 540 -7.11 40.39 0.27
C LYS A 540 -7.65 39.09 -0.30
N THR A 541 -8.95 39.00 -0.52
CA THR A 541 -9.55 37.90 -1.28
C THR A 541 -9.00 37.87 -2.70
N LEU A 542 -8.42 36.74 -3.10
CA LEU A 542 -7.72 36.61 -4.39
C LEU A 542 -8.69 36.24 -5.51
N THR A 543 -8.54 36.89 -6.67
CA THR A 543 -9.19 36.47 -7.92
C THR A 543 -8.71 35.08 -8.36
N THR A 544 -9.45 34.40 -9.24
CA THR A 544 -9.03 33.08 -9.76
C THR A 544 -7.69 33.13 -10.49
N LYS A 545 -7.37 34.25 -11.17
CA LYS A 545 -6.08 34.50 -11.85
C LYS A 545 -4.95 34.67 -10.84
N GLU A 546 -5.14 35.52 -9.82
CA GLU A 546 -4.18 35.72 -8.73
C GLU A 546 -3.93 34.41 -7.97
N ARG A 547 -4.99 33.66 -7.64
CA ARG A 547 -4.89 32.35 -6.97
C ARG A 547 -4.11 31.32 -7.78
N LYS A 548 -4.34 31.24 -9.10
CA LYS A 548 -3.58 30.35 -9.99
C LYS A 548 -2.10 30.76 -10.08
N LYS A 549 -1.80 32.07 -10.12
CA LYS A 549 -0.43 32.61 -10.19
C LYS A 549 0.35 32.41 -8.89
N SER A 550 -0.30 32.62 -7.75
CA SER A 550 0.30 32.58 -6.41
C SER A 550 0.39 31.19 -5.78
N ARG A 551 -0.15 30.16 -6.44
CA ARG A 551 -0.08 28.78 -5.96
C ARG A 551 1.36 28.26 -5.97
N PHE A 552 2.04 28.39 -4.84
CA PHE A 552 3.36 27.82 -4.62
C PHE A 552 3.29 26.28 -4.52
N GLY A 553 4.40 25.64 -4.88
CA GLY A 553 4.57 24.19 -4.78
C GLY A 553 5.22 23.77 -3.46
N ASN A 554 5.42 22.45 -3.30
CA ASN A 554 5.98 21.86 -2.09
C ASN A 554 7.39 22.36 -1.75
N ALA A 555 8.20 22.76 -2.73
CA ALA A 555 9.56 23.27 -2.49
C ALA A 555 9.57 24.53 -1.60
N PHE A 556 8.70 25.48 -1.92
CA PHE A 556 8.57 26.74 -1.17
C PHE A 556 8.00 26.48 0.22
N HIS A 557 6.85 25.78 0.28
CA HIS A 557 6.17 25.56 1.56
C HIS A 557 6.96 24.65 2.50
N LEU A 558 7.63 23.60 2.01
CA LEU A 558 8.43 22.75 2.89
C LEU A 558 9.66 23.48 3.44
N CYS A 559 10.31 24.33 2.64
CA CYS A 559 11.40 25.19 3.12
C CYS A 559 10.90 26.18 4.19
N ARG A 560 9.77 26.85 3.92
CA ARG A 560 9.09 27.74 4.87
C ARG A 560 8.81 27.07 6.22
N GLU A 561 8.25 25.87 6.21
CA GLU A 561 7.93 25.16 7.45
C GLU A 561 9.17 24.67 8.21
N ILE A 562 10.28 24.35 7.51
CA ILE A 562 11.57 24.04 8.15
C ILE A 562 12.13 25.29 8.84
N LEU A 563 12.03 26.45 8.19
CA LEU A 563 12.42 27.72 8.78
C LEU A 563 11.54 28.07 9.99
N ARG A 564 10.22 27.82 9.93
CA ARG A 564 9.33 27.95 11.10
C ARG A 564 9.79 27.08 12.27
N LEU A 565 10.11 25.80 12.03
CA LEU A 565 10.61 24.92 13.09
C LEU A 565 11.90 25.48 13.70
N THR A 566 12.80 25.99 12.85
CA THR A 566 14.07 26.58 13.28
C THR A 566 13.84 27.83 14.11
N LYS A 567 12.95 28.72 13.66
CA LYS A 567 12.55 29.95 14.36
C LYS A 567 12.00 29.64 15.76
N LEU A 568 11.08 28.68 15.89
CA LEU A 568 10.56 28.25 17.19
C LEU A 568 11.65 27.78 18.17
N VAL A 569 12.68 27.08 17.67
CA VAL A 569 13.80 26.61 18.49
C VAL A 569 14.73 27.76 18.87
N VAL A 570 15.06 28.65 17.93
CA VAL A 570 15.91 29.82 18.18
C VAL A 570 15.23 30.78 19.17
N ASP A 571 13.95 31.10 18.94
CA ASP A 571 13.17 31.98 19.81
C ASP A 571 13.06 31.48 21.24
N ALA A 572 12.95 30.16 21.44
CA ALA A 572 12.97 29.58 22.78
C ALA A 572 14.29 29.86 23.50
N ASN A 573 15.43 29.76 22.80
CA ASN A 573 16.74 30.10 23.35
C ASN A 573 16.89 31.62 23.54
N VAL A 574 16.31 32.45 22.68
CA VAL A 574 16.28 33.91 22.86
C VAL A 574 15.53 34.28 24.15
N GLN A 575 14.36 33.69 24.39
CA GLN A 575 13.59 33.94 25.62
C GLN A 575 14.34 33.52 26.90
N PHE A 576 15.11 32.44 26.85
CA PHE A 576 16.01 32.05 27.93
C PHE A 576 17.12 33.08 28.14
N ARG A 577 17.74 33.56 27.06
CA ARG A 577 18.83 34.54 27.13
C ARG A 577 18.38 35.94 27.53
N LEU A 578 17.12 36.30 27.31
CA LEU A 578 16.51 37.54 27.82
C LEU A 578 16.15 37.48 29.31
N GLY A 579 16.25 36.31 29.96
CA GLY A 579 15.86 36.14 31.35
C GLY A 579 14.36 35.88 31.58
N ASN A 580 13.55 35.78 30.52
CA ASN A 580 12.10 35.61 30.61
C ASN A 580 11.66 34.18 30.97
N VAL A 581 12.51 33.19 30.69
CA VAL A 581 12.24 31.76 30.85
C VAL A 581 13.46 31.10 31.49
N ASP A 582 13.25 30.19 32.45
CA ASP A 582 14.35 29.47 33.10
C ASP A 582 14.91 28.31 32.26
N ALA A 583 16.06 27.75 32.67
CA ALA A 583 16.70 26.66 31.94
C ALA A 583 15.85 25.38 31.87
N PHE A 584 15.08 25.07 32.93
CA PHE A 584 14.20 23.89 32.96
C PHE A 584 13.00 24.03 32.03
N GLN A 585 12.38 25.21 31.96
CA GLN A 585 11.30 25.54 31.03
C GLN A 585 11.79 25.61 29.60
N LEU A 586 13.01 26.11 29.35
CA LEU A 586 13.66 25.99 28.04
C LEU A 586 13.77 24.52 27.63
N ALA A 587 14.28 23.66 28.50
CA ALA A 587 14.43 22.24 28.21
C ALA A 587 13.08 21.55 27.95
N ASP A 588 12.04 21.80 28.77
CA ASP A 588 10.68 21.29 28.53
C ASP A 588 10.06 21.88 27.25
N GLY A 589 10.36 23.14 26.94
CA GLY A 589 9.96 23.83 25.73
C GLY A 589 10.54 23.16 24.48
N LEU A 590 11.85 22.92 24.43
CA LEU A 590 12.52 22.19 23.36
C LEU A 590 11.97 20.76 23.22
N GLN A 591 11.75 20.07 24.34
CA GLN A 591 11.11 18.75 24.34
C GLN A 591 9.71 18.81 23.69
N TYR A 592 8.93 19.84 24.04
CA TYR A 592 7.59 20.04 23.50
C TYR A 592 7.63 20.32 22.00
N ILE A 593 8.51 21.21 21.53
CA ILE A 593 8.69 21.53 20.11
C ILE A 593 8.97 20.26 19.31
N PHE A 594 10.02 19.50 19.68
CA PHE A 594 10.42 18.31 18.91
C PHE A 594 9.41 17.16 19.01
N SER A 595 8.61 17.11 20.07
CA SER A 595 7.52 16.14 20.22
C SER A 595 6.27 16.50 19.41
N HIS A 596 6.03 17.79 19.16
CA HIS A 596 4.77 18.32 18.59
C HIS A 596 4.97 19.13 17.30
N VAL A 597 6.03 18.85 16.54
CA VAL A 597 6.27 19.50 15.23
C VAL A 597 5.06 19.41 14.29
N GLY A 598 4.31 18.30 14.32
CA GLY A 598 3.10 18.16 13.49
C GLY A 598 1.93 19.06 13.89
N GLN A 599 1.95 19.65 15.09
CA GLN A 599 0.95 20.59 15.60
C GLN A 599 1.43 22.03 15.47
N LEU A 600 2.70 22.30 15.83
CA LEU A 600 3.30 23.64 15.77
C LEU A 600 3.65 24.07 14.34
N THR A 601 3.83 23.11 13.43
CA THR A 601 4.10 23.35 12.00
C THR A 601 3.08 22.61 11.13
N GLY A 602 3.09 22.90 9.83
CA GLY A 602 2.28 22.25 8.79
C GLY A 602 3.08 21.34 7.85
N MET A 603 4.32 20.95 8.20
CA MET A 603 5.24 20.24 7.29
C MET A 603 4.64 18.98 6.64
N TYR A 604 3.81 18.23 7.37
CA TYR A 604 3.19 16.99 6.90
C TYR A 604 2.26 17.18 5.70
N ARG A 605 1.71 18.39 5.50
CA ARG A 605 0.85 18.73 4.36
C ARG A 605 1.63 18.75 3.04
N TYR A 606 2.89 19.20 3.09
CA TYR A 606 3.75 19.35 1.92
C TYR A 606 4.67 18.15 1.70
N LYS A 607 4.88 17.32 2.73
CA LYS A 607 5.53 16.01 2.64
C LYS A 607 4.97 15.03 3.67
N TYR A 608 3.98 14.25 3.28
CA TYR A 608 3.27 13.34 4.21
C TYR A 608 4.13 12.21 4.79
N ARG A 609 5.21 11.79 4.11
CA ARG A 609 6.14 10.76 4.63
C ARG A 609 6.77 11.15 5.99
N LEU A 610 6.78 12.44 6.33
CA LEU A 610 7.16 12.99 7.63
C LEU A 610 6.37 12.40 8.81
N MET A 611 5.17 11.86 8.56
CA MET A 611 4.38 11.17 9.57
C MET A 611 5.14 10.02 10.23
N ARG A 612 6.17 9.46 9.57
CA ARG A 612 7.11 8.51 10.19
C ARG A 612 7.82 9.14 11.40
N GLN A 613 8.40 10.32 11.24
CA GLN A 613 9.11 11.04 12.31
C GLN A 613 8.16 11.49 13.41
N ILE A 614 7.02 12.08 13.05
CA ILE A 614 6.02 12.54 14.05
C ILE A 614 5.56 11.38 14.94
N ARG A 615 5.27 10.21 14.36
CA ARG A 615 4.90 9.02 15.14
C ARG A 615 6.05 8.54 16.02
N MET A 616 7.28 8.50 15.49
CA MET A 616 8.46 8.12 16.26
C MET A 616 8.71 9.05 17.45
N CYS A 617 8.58 10.37 17.30
CA CYS A 617 8.70 11.31 18.42
C CYS A 617 7.60 11.11 19.47
N LYS A 618 6.36 10.78 19.04
CA LYS A 618 5.29 10.42 19.98
C LYS A 618 5.59 9.12 20.74
N ASP A 619 6.15 8.12 20.05
CA ASP A 619 6.53 6.85 20.67
C ASP A 619 7.69 7.04 21.67
N LEU A 620 8.70 7.85 21.33
CA LEU A 620 9.77 8.28 22.24
C LEU A 620 9.22 9.06 23.44
N LYS A 621 8.24 9.95 23.22
CA LYS A 621 7.58 10.68 24.30
C LYS A 621 6.93 9.72 25.30
N HIS A 622 6.25 8.68 24.82
CA HIS A 622 5.64 7.67 25.71
C HIS A 622 6.70 6.89 26.47
N LEU A 623 7.75 6.44 25.78
CA LEU A 623 8.87 5.72 26.40
C LEU A 623 9.51 6.54 27.54
N ILE A 624 9.85 7.80 27.26
CA ILE A 624 10.51 8.70 28.20
C ILE A 624 9.58 9.05 29.36
N TYR A 625 8.34 9.48 29.09
CA TYR A 625 7.45 9.99 30.14
C TYR A 625 7.06 8.92 31.17
N TYR A 626 6.92 7.66 30.75
CA TYR A 626 6.57 6.57 31.67
C TYR A 626 7.74 6.08 32.50
N ARG A 627 9.00 6.32 32.07
CA ARG A 627 10.18 6.11 32.93
C ARG A 627 10.46 7.35 33.80
N PHE A 628 10.23 8.56 33.29
CA PHE A 628 10.51 9.83 33.97
C PHE A 628 9.52 10.15 35.10
N ASN A 629 8.21 9.99 34.84
CA ASN A 629 7.14 10.27 35.80
C ASN A 629 6.83 9.03 36.66
N THR A 630 7.83 8.57 37.39
CA THR A 630 7.76 7.40 38.28
C THR A 630 8.13 7.79 39.71
N GLY A 631 7.57 7.07 40.68
CA GLY A 631 7.75 7.35 42.11
C GLY A 631 7.08 8.68 42.52
N PRO A 632 7.80 9.60 43.16
CA PRO A 632 7.23 10.87 43.64
C PRO A 632 6.94 11.89 42.53
N VAL A 633 7.41 11.65 41.30
CA VAL A 633 7.25 12.58 40.17
C VAL A 633 5.90 12.35 39.47
N GLY A 634 4.97 13.29 39.62
CA GLY A 634 3.62 13.23 39.05
C GLY A 634 3.52 13.46 37.54
N LYS A 635 2.28 13.36 37.03
CA LYS A 635 1.95 13.72 35.63
C LYS A 635 1.85 15.25 35.51
N GLY A 636 2.53 15.82 34.52
CA GLY A 636 2.52 17.27 34.27
C GLY A 636 3.63 17.70 33.29
N PRO A 637 3.68 18.98 32.91
CA PRO A 637 4.86 19.57 32.24
C PRO A 637 6.10 19.52 33.16
N GLY A 638 7.29 19.76 32.61
CA GLY A 638 8.57 19.70 33.36
C GLY A 638 9.47 18.53 32.97
N CYS A 639 9.31 17.96 31.77
CA CYS A 639 10.21 16.91 31.28
C CYS A 639 11.08 17.50 30.16
N GLY A 640 12.32 17.88 30.48
CA GLY A 640 13.25 18.52 29.54
C GLY A 640 14.14 17.59 28.71
N PHE A 641 13.87 16.29 28.66
CA PHE A 641 14.76 15.30 28.03
C PHE A 641 14.63 15.22 26.50
N TRP A 642 15.09 16.25 25.78
CA TRP A 642 14.82 16.46 24.35
C TRP A 642 15.76 15.76 23.35
N ALA A 643 16.92 15.27 23.79
CA ALA A 643 17.93 14.69 22.91
C ALA A 643 17.40 13.58 21.99
N PRO A 644 16.56 12.61 22.43
CA PRO A 644 16.05 11.57 21.55
C PRO A 644 15.18 12.10 20.40
N MET A 645 14.33 13.09 20.65
CA MET A 645 13.44 13.68 19.64
C MET A 645 14.22 14.60 18.70
N TRP A 646 15.16 15.39 19.22
CA TRP A 646 16.07 16.22 18.43
C TRP A 646 16.81 15.40 17.37
N ARG A 647 17.35 14.24 17.73
CA ARG A 647 18.03 13.31 16.81
C ARG A 647 17.13 12.86 15.64
N VAL A 648 15.85 12.58 15.92
CA VAL A 648 14.90 12.18 14.87
C VAL A 648 14.77 13.27 13.80
N TRP A 649 14.73 14.54 14.21
CA TRP A 649 14.63 15.68 13.30
C TRP A 649 15.94 15.97 12.56
N LEU A 650 17.10 15.79 13.19
CA LEU A 650 18.39 15.88 12.51
C LEU A 650 18.56 14.80 11.43
N PHE A 651 18.20 13.55 11.72
CA PHE A 651 18.23 12.49 10.70
C PHE A 651 17.21 12.70 9.59
N PHE A 652 16.09 13.36 9.88
CA PHE A 652 15.18 13.84 8.84
C PHE A 652 15.84 14.91 7.96
N LEU A 653 16.50 15.89 8.58
CA LEU A 653 17.19 16.96 7.86
C LEU A 653 18.31 16.40 6.96
N ARG A 654 19.11 15.46 7.46
CA ARG A 654 20.13 14.75 6.68
C ARG A 654 19.57 14.14 5.38
N GLY A 655 18.37 13.59 5.42
CA GLY A 655 17.71 13.00 4.24
C GLY A 655 16.95 14.01 3.37
N ILE A 656 16.42 15.09 3.95
CA ILE A 656 15.61 16.08 3.21
C ILE A 656 16.46 17.10 2.47
N VAL A 657 17.65 17.39 2.99
CA VAL A 657 18.54 18.43 2.48
C VAL A 657 18.84 18.23 0.98
N PRO A 658 19.36 17.08 0.50
CA PRO A 658 19.61 16.89 -0.94
C PRO A 658 18.35 16.99 -1.81
N LEU A 659 17.19 16.58 -1.28
CA LEU A 659 15.92 16.66 -1.99
C LEU A 659 15.48 18.12 -2.18
N LEU A 660 15.56 18.91 -1.10
CA LEU A 660 15.18 20.32 -1.12
C LEU A 660 16.17 21.17 -1.91
N GLU A 661 17.47 20.90 -1.81
CA GLU A 661 18.46 21.58 -2.65
C GLU A 661 18.10 21.45 -4.13
N ARG A 662 17.80 20.23 -4.59
CA ARG A 662 17.38 19.99 -5.97
C ARG A 662 16.07 20.69 -6.30
N TRP A 663 15.07 20.65 -5.41
CA TRP A 663 13.77 21.28 -5.66
C TRP A 663 13.85 22.80 -5.70
N LEU A 664 14.62 23.41 -4.80
CA LEU A 664 14.85 24.85 -4.75
C LEU A 664 15.74 25.29 -5.91
N ALA A 665 16.78 24.53 -6.26
CA ALA A 665 17.58 24.79 -7.46
C ALA A 665 16.71 24.79 -8.72
N ASN A 666 15.85 23.79 -8.92
CA ASN A 666 14.93 23.74 -10.06
C ASN A 666 13.91 24.89 -10.04
N LEU A 667 13.44 25.28 -8.84
CA LEU A 667 12.53 26.42 -8.67
C LEU A 667 13.20 27.74 -9.08
N LEU A 668 14.44 27.95 -8.64
CA LEU A 668 15.24 29.14 -8.94
C LEU A 668 15.65 29.17 -10.41
N ALA A 669 16.18 28.08 -10.95
CA ALA A 669 16.51 27.94 -12.38
C ALA A 669 15.29 28.28 -13.23
N ARG A 670 14.13 27.70 -12.94
CA ARG A 670 12.87 28.03 -13.65
C ARG A 670 12.42 29.49 -13.49
N GLN A 671 12.76 30.14 -12.38
CA GLN A 671 12.41 31.54 -12.13
C GLN A 671 13.36 32.50 -12.86
N PHE A 672 14.63 32.13 -13.03
CA PHE A 672 15.65 32.96 -13.68
C PHE A 672 15.76 32.69 -15.19
N GLU A 673 15.74 31.43 -15.60
CA GLU A 673 15.89 30.95 -16.98
C GLU A 673 14.54 30.77 -17.70
N GLY A 674 13.44 30.64 -16.95
CA GLY A 674 12.11 30.37 -17.50
C GLY A 674 11.78 28.89 -17.62
N ARG A 675 10.64 28.56 -18.25
CA ARG A 675 10.24 27.17 -18.54
C ARG A 675 10.52 26.84 -20.00
N HIS A 676 11.19 25.72 -20.25
CA HIS A 676 11.26 25.15 -21.59
C HIS A 676 9.93 24.50 -21.96
N SER A 677 9.26 24.99 -23.01
CA SER A 677 7.93 24.54 -23.44
C SER A 677 7.91 23.14 -24.08
N LYS A 678 9.00 22.73 -24.74
CA LYS A 678 9.16 21.44 -25.44
C LYS A 678 10.45 20.69 -25.08
N GLY A 679 11.08 21.01 -23.94
CA GLY A 679 12.39 20.44 -23.60
C GLY A 679 12.39 18.95 -23.23
N VAL A 680 11.25 18.42 -22.75
CA VAL A 680 11.11 17.00 -22.35
C VAL A 680 9.84 16.43 -22.98
N ALA A 681 9.97 15.30 -23.67
CA ALA A 681 8.83 14.59 -24.24
C ALA A 681 7.88 14.12 -23.12
N ASN A 682 6.57 14.30 -23.33
CA ASN A 682 5.58 13.85 -22.36
C ASN A 682 5.45 12.32 -22.40
N THR A 683 5.59 11.67 -21.25
CA THR A 683 5.39 10.22 -21.12
C THR A 683 3.92 9.85 -21.32
N VAL A 684 3.67 8.71 -21.98
CA VAL A 684 2.32 8.15 -22.15
C VAL A 684 1.86 7.55 -20.82
N THR A 685 0.91 8.22 -20.18
CA THR A 685 0.28 7.76 -18.93
C THR A 685 -1.10 7.17 -19.22
N LYS A 686 -1.74 6.54 -18.21
CA LYS A 686 -3.05 5.87 -18.32
C LYS A 686 -4.11 6.65 -19.11
N GLN A 687 -4.18 7.98 -18.94
CA GLN A 687 -5.15 8.83 -19.63
C GLN A 687 -4.94 8.89 -21.15
N ARG A 688 -3.71 8.76 -21.63
CA ARG A 688 -3.31 8.95 -23.03
C ARG A 688 -3.12 7.64 -23.79
N VAL A 689 -3.23 6.48 -23.14
CA VAL A 689 -2.97 5.17 -23.78
C VAL A 689 -3.83 4.96 -25.01
N GLU A 690 -5.15 5.18 -24.91
CA GLU A 690 -6.07 4.98 -26.05
C GLU A 690 -5.81 5.99 -27.18
N SER A 691 -5.62 7.27 -26.85
CA SER A 691 -5.34 8.31 -27.85
C SER A 691 -3.99 8.13 -28.54
N HIS A 692 -2.99 7.63 -27.80
CA HIS A 692 -1.67 7.36 -28.36
C HIS A 692 -1.67 6.13 -29.25
N PHE A 693 -2.37 5.06 -28.86
CA PHE A 693 -2.59 3.89 -29.71
C PHE A 693 -3.24 4.28 -31.05
N ASP A 694 -4.28 5.13 -31.02
CA ASP A 694 -4.92 5.62 -32.24
C ASP A 694 -3.98 6.51 -33.08
N LEU A 695 -3.09 7.28 -32.45
CA LEU A 695 -2.10 8.10 -33.14
C LEU A 695 -1.06 7.23 -33.86
N GLU A 696 -0.52 6.22 -33.18
CA GLU A 696 0.46 5.28 -33.72
C GLU A 696 -0.15 4.42 -34.83
N LEU A 697 -1.37 3.91 -34.63
CA LEU A 697 -2.10 3.14 -35.64
C LEU A 697 -2.29 3.96 -36.93
N ARG A 698 -2.71 5.23 -36.80
CA ARG A 698 -2.88 6.11 -37.97
C ARG A 698 -1.55 6.40 -38.65
N ALA A 699 -0.47 6.57 -37.89
CA ALA A 699 0.87 6.76 -38.46
C ALA A 699 1.34 5.52 -39.23
N ALA A 700 1.19 4.32 -38.66
CA ALA A 700 1.52 3.06 -39.32
C ALA A 700 0.74 2.85 -40.62
N VAL A 701 -0.58 3.07 -40.58
CA VAL A 701 -1.43 3.01 -41.78
C VAL A 701 -0.99 4.03 -42.83
N MET A 702 -0.61 5.25 -42.43
CA MET A 702 -0.09 6.24 -43.40
C MET A 702 1.21 5.80 -44.06
N HIS A 703 2.12 5.16 -43.32
CA HIS A 703 3.35 4.60 -43.91
C HIS A 703 3.02 3.53 -44.95
N ASP A 704 2.16 2.56 -44.61
CA ASP A 704 1.75 1.50 -45.54
C ASP A 704 1.01 2.06 -46.78
N ILE A 705 0.18 3.11 -46.62
CA ILE A 705 -0.46 3.79 -47.74
C ILE A 705 0.57 4.40 -48.68
N LEU A 706 1.58 5.09 -48.14
CA LEU A 706 2.60 5.75 -48.95
C LEU A 706 3.47 4.75 -49.72
N ASP A 707 3.73 3.59 -49.12
CA ASP A 707 4.50 2.50 -49.72
C ASP A 707 3.70 1.72 -50.77
N ALA A 708 2.39 1.52 -50.55
CA ALA A 708 1.52 0.82 -51.49
C ALA A 708 1.11 1.64 -52.73
N MET A 709 1.30 2.96 -52.71
CA MET A 709 0.84 3.86 -53.77
C MET A 709 1.92 4.13 -54.83
N PRO A 710 1.61 4.01 -56.14
CA PRO A 710 2.56 4.36 -57.21
C PRO A 710 2.91 5.85 -57.21
N GLU A 711 4.06 6.21 -57.79
CA GLU A 711 4.76 7.49 -57.59
C GLU A 711 4.01 8.77 -58.01
N GLY A 712 2.81 8.68 -58.59
CA GLY A 712 1.99 9.83 -59.01
C GLY A 712 0.75 10.18 -58.15
N ILE A 713 0.37 9.39 -57.14
CA ILE A 713 -0.98 9.51 -56.47
C ILE A 713 -0.89 9.81 -54.95
N LYS A 714 0.31 10.05 -54.41
CA LYS A 714 0.63 9.83 -52.98
C LYS A 714 -0.05 10.77 -51.95
N GLN A 715 -0.35 12.04 -52.24
CA GLN A 715 -0.72 13.01 -51.18
C GLN A 715 -2.22 13.27 -50.98
N ASN A 716 -3.05 13.23 -52.04
CA ASN A 716 -4.46 13.66 -51.93
C ASN A 716 -5.42 12.58 -51.40
N LYS A 717 -5.09 11.28 -51.56
CA LYS A 717 -5.99 10.16 -51.22
C LYS A 717 -5.77 9.56 -49.82
N ALA A 718 -4.65 9.84 -49.16
CA ALA A 718 -4.32 9.26 -47.85
C ALA A 718 -5.36 9.61 -46.77
N ARG A 719 -5.88 10.85 -46.77
CA ARG A 719 -6.92 11.29 -45.82
C ARG A 719 -8.22 10.51 -46.00
N THR A 720 -8.63 10.26 -47.24
CA THR A 720 -9.84 9.50 -47.58
C THR A 720 -9.70 8.04 -47.16
N ILE A 721 -8.53 7.42 -47.36
CA ILE A 721 -8.28 6.04 -46.89
C ILE A 721 -8.36 5.97 -45.36
N LEU A 722 -7.83 6.96 -44.63
CA LEU A 722 -7.99 7.01 -43.16
C LEU A 722 -9.43 7.22 -42.69
N GLN A 723 -10.28 7.87 -43.49
CA GLN A 723 -11.72 7.94 -43.24
C GLN A 723 -12.36 6.57 -43.42
N HIS A 724 -12.04 5.84 -44.49
CA HIS A 724 -12.48 4.46 -44.69
C HIS A 724 -12.02 3.52 -43.57
N LEU A 725 -10.77 3.64 -43.08
CA LEU A 725 -10.29 2.89 -41.91
C LEU A 725 -11.14 3.18 -40.66
N SER A 726 -11.48 4.45 -40.44
CA SER A 726 -12.28 4.86 -39.29
C SER A 726 -13.72 4.36 -39.40
N GLU A 727 -14.27 4.33 -40.61
CA GLU A 727 -15.61 3.81 -40.88
C GLU A 727 -15.66 2.29 -40.78
N ALA A 728 -14.70 1.57 -41.35
CA ALA A 728 -14.56 0.13 -41.21
C ALA A 728 -14.49 -0.30 -39.73
N TRP A 729 -13.80 0.47 -38.88
CA TRP A 729 -13.80 0.26 -37.43
C TRP A 729 -15.17 0.50 -36.77
N ARG A 730 -15.97 1.46 -37.24
CA ARG A 730 -17.34 1.68 -36.74
C ARG A 730 -18.26 0.53 -37.19
N CYS A 731 -18.22 0.15 -38.46
CA CYS A 731 -18.96 -1.00 -39.00
C CYS A 731 -18.63 -2.28 -38.23
N TRP A 732 -17.35 -2.53 -37.94
CA TRP A 732 -16.93 -3.66 -37.12
C TRP A 732 -17.57 -3.61 -35.72
N LYS A 733 -17.57 -2.46 -35.04
CA LYS A 733 -18.22 -2.34 -33.71
C LYS A 733 -19.74 -2.49 -33.76
N ALA A 734 -20.38 -2.13 -34.87
CA ALA A 734 -21.82 -2.24 -35.10
C ALA A 734 -22.26 -3.61 -35.63
N ASN A 735 -21.30 -4.49 -35.96
CA ASN A 735 -21.56 -5.75 -36.68
C ASN A 735 -22.31 -5.57 -38.00
N ILE A 736 -21.93 -4.52 -38.73
CA ILE A 736 -22.39 -4.22 -40.08
C ILE A 736 -21.30 -4.70 -41.05
N PRO A 737 -21.64 -5.48 -42.09
CA PRO A 737 -20.67 -5.88 -43.10
C PRO A 737 -20.16 -4.62 -43.81
N TRP A 738 -18.85 -4.39 -43.77
CA TRP A 738 -18.22 -3.27 -44.45
C TRP A 738 -17.75 -3.72 -45.82
N LYS A 739 -18.43 -3.25 -46.88
CA LYS A 739 -18.00 -3.42 -48.27
C LYS A 739 -18.19 -2.11 -49.01
N VAL A 740 -17.12 -1.58 -49.60
CA VAL A 740 -17.14 -0.34 -50.37
C VAL A 740 -17.08 -0.69 -51.86
N PRO A 741 -18.09 -0.33 -52.67
CA PRO A 741 -18.03 -0.51 -54.11
C PRO A 741 -16.80 0.19 -54.71
N ALA A 742 -16.08 -0.48 -55.62
CA ALA A 742 -14.94 0.06 -56.35
C ALA A 742 -13.72 0.52 -55.51
N LEU A 743 -13.52 -0.03 -54.31
CA LEU A 743 -12.27 0.16 -53.55
C LEU A 743 -11.19 -0.82 -54.05
N PRO A 744 -9.93 -0.39 -54.26
CA PRO A 744 -8.84 -1.30 -54.62
C PRO A 744 -8.61 -2.38 -53.56
N GLU A 745 -8.52 -3.64 -53.98
CA GLU A 745 -8.35 -4.80 -53.10
C GLU A 745 -7.12 -4.69 -52.16
N PRO A 746 -5.95 -4.19 -52.59
CA PRO A 746 -4.81 -4.01 -51.68
C PRO A 746 -5.12 -3.05 -50.51
N ILE A 747 -5.90 -1.99 -50.76
CA ILE A 747 -6.31 -1.02 -49.74
C ILE A 747 -7.36 -1.63 -48.81
N GLU A 748 -8.31 -2.39 -49.37
CA GLU A 748 -9.32 -3.10 -48.60
C GLU A 748 -8.66 -4.10 -47.62
N ASN A 749 -7.75 -4.94 -48.11
CA ASN A 749 -7.02 -5.92 -47.29
C ASN A 749 -6.15 -5.25 -46.22
N MET A 750 -5.49 -4.14 -46.55
CA MET A 750 -4.73 -3.33 -45.58
C MET A 750 -5.66 -2.80 -44.46
N ILE A 751 -6.80 -2.23 -44.81
CA ILE A 751 -7.78 -1.74 -43.82
C ILE A 751 -8.28 -2.88 -42.92
N LEU A 752 -8.66 -4.02 -43.50
CA LEU A 752 -9.15 -5.18 -42.75
C LEU A 752 -8.09 -5.71 -41.77
N ARG A 753 -6.81 -5.75 -42.18
CA ARG A 753 -5.69 -6.14 -41.31
C ARG A 753 -5.59 -5.23 -40.08
N TYR A 754 -5.62 -3.91 -40.26
CA TYR A 754 -5.52 -2.96 -39.15
C TYR A 754 -6.78 -2.89 -38.29
N VAL A 755 -7.96 -3.07 -38.88
CA VAL A 755 -9.22 -3.20 -38.15
C VAL A 755 -9.20 -4.44 -37.26
N LYS A 756 -8.70 -5.58 -37.76
CA LYS A 756 -8.52 -6.81 -36.98
C LYS A 756 -7.51 -6.62 -35.84
N SER A 757 -6.35 -6.04 -36.11
CA SER A 757 -5.36 -5.72 -35.07
C SER A 757 -5.95 -4.84 -33.95
N LYS A 758 -6.73 -3.81 -34.32
CA LYS A 758 -7.43 -2.95 -33.36
C LYS A 758 -8.53 -3.69 -32.59
N ALA A 759 -9.24 -4.61 -33.25
CA ALA A 759 -10.25 -5.47 -32.63
C ALA A 759 -9.65 -6.40 -31.57
N ASP A 760 -8.52 -7.03 -31.87
CA ASP A 760 -7.81 -7.93 -30.95
C ASP A 760 -7.36 -7.16 -29.70
N TRP A 761 -6.71 -6.00 -29.89
CA TRP A 761 -6.35 -5.11 -28.79
C TRP A 761 -7.57 -4.70 -27.95
N TRP A 762 -8.65 -4.30 -28.59
CA TRP A 762 -9.86 -3.82 -27.91
C TRP A 762 -10.53 -4.92 -27.06
N THR A 763 -10.54 -6.16 -27.57
CA THR A 763 -11.13 -7.35 -26.95
C THR A 763 -10.26 -7.84 -25.80
N ASN A 764 -8.94 -7.93 -25.99
CA ASN A 764 -7.99 -8.30 -24.93
C ASN A 764 -8.05 -7.31 -23.75
N VAL A 765 -8.16 -6.01 -24.03
CA VAL A 765 -8.33 -4.99 -22.98
C VAL A 765 -9.68 -5.12 -22.28
N ALA A 766 -10.75 -5.56 -22.96
CA ALA A 766 -12.03 -5.83 -22.32
C ALA A 766 -11.93 -7.03 -21.37
N HIS A 767 -11.35 -8.15 -21.79
CA HIS A 767 -11.14 -9.32 -20.92
C HIS A 767 -10.23 -9.01 -19.73
N TYR A 768 -9.10 -8.32 -19.95
CA TYR A 768 -8.19 -7.93 -18.88
C TYR A 768 -8.88 -7.04 -17.83
N ASN A 769 -9.66 -6.06 -18.26
CA ASN A 769 -10.40 -5.21 -17.32
C ASN A 769 -11.55 -5.96 -16.66
N ARG A 770 -12.23 -6.87 -17.37
CA ARG A 770 -13.29 -7.69 -16.77
C ARG A 770 -12.75 -8.55 -15.65
N GLU A 771 -11.65 -9.27 -15.89
CA GLU A 771 -10.96 -10.09 -14.89
C GLU A 771 -10.57 -9.26 -13.64
N ARG A 772 -10.04 -8.06 -13.85
CA ARG A 772 -9.70 -7.14 -12.76
C ARG A 772 -10.91 -6.66 -11.97
N ILE A 773 -12.03 -6.39 -12.64
CA ILE A 773 -13.29 -6.01 -11.99
C ILE A 773 -13.83 -7.19 -11.17
N THR A 774 -13.85 -8.40 -11.74
CA THR A 774 -14.32 -9.62 -11.06
C THR A 774 -13.51 -9.93 -9.81
N ARG A 775 -12.18 -9.75 -9.86
CA ARG A 775 -11.28 -9.94 -8.69
C ARG A 775 -11.36 -8.81 -7.66
N GLY A 776 -12.10 -7.73 -7.92
CA GLY A 776 -12.17 -6.57 -7.03
C GLY A 776 -10.89 -5.73 -6.98
N ALA A 777 -10.08 -5.73 -8.04
CA ALA A 777 -8.89 -4.90 -8.13
C ALA A 777 -9.26 -3.40 -8.21
N THR A 778 -8.31 -2.51 -7.94
CA THR A 778 -8.54 -1.06 -8.06
C THR A 778 -8.77 -0.65 -9.51
N VAL A 779 -10.01 -0.33 -9.85
CA VAL A 779 -10.46 0.04 -11.20
C VAL A 779 -11.23 1.36 -11.13
N ASP A 780 -11.05 2.23 -12.13
CA ASP A 780 -11.73 3.52 -12.18
C ASP A 780 -13.19 3.32 -12.64
N LYS A 781 -14.12 4.12 -12.12
CA LYS A 781 -15.54 4.10 -12.52
C LYS A 781 -15.74 4.20 -14.04
N THR A 782 -14.92 5.00 -14.72
CA THR A 782 -14.97 5.16 -16.18
C THR A 782 -14.58 3.88 -16.92
N VAL A 783 -13.65 3.10 -16.37
CA VAL A 783 -13.25 1.81 -16.93
C VAL A 783 -14.37 0.79 -16.81
N CYS A 784 -15.07 0.72 -15.68
CA CYS A 784 -16.23 -0.17 -15.52
C CYS A 784 -17.33 0.13 -16.56
N ARG A 785 -17.69 1.41 -16.72
CA ARG A 785 -18.69 1.83 -17.73
C ARG A 785 -18.26 1.54 -19.16
N LYS A 786 -16.98 1.81 -19.49
CA LYS A 786 -16.43 1.45 -20.79
C LYS A 786 -16.50 -0.06 -21.00
N ASN A 787 -16.06 -0.84 -20.02
CA ASN A 787 -16.03 -2.29 -20.08
C ASN A 787 -17.43 -2.89 -20.30
N LEU A 788 -18.43 -2.40 -19.57
CA LEU A 788 -19.83 -2.77 -19.79
C LEU A 788 -20.24 -2.55 -21.25
N GLY A 789 -20.01 -1.34 -21.78
CA GLY A 789 -20.31 -1.04 -23.18
C GLY A 789 -19.51 -1.87 -24.19
N ARG A 790 -18.30 -2.35 -23.83
CA ARG A 790 -17.53 -3.28 -24.67
C ARG A 790 -18.14 -4.68 -24.67
N LEU A 791 -18.44 -5.22 -23.48
CA LEU A 791 -18.99 -6.55 -23.33
C LEU A 791 -20.39 -6.66 -23.93
N THR A 792 -21.24 -5.63 -23.82
CA THR A 792 -22.55 -5.59 -24.50
C THR A 792 -22.40 -5.74 -26.02
N ARG A 793 -21.42 -5.06 -26.64
CA ARG A 793 -21.17 -5.21 -28.08
C ARG A 793 -20.65 -6.60 -28.43
N LEU A 794 -19.72 -7.16 -27.65
CA LEU A 794 -19.21 -8.51 -27.90
C LEU A 794 -20.32 -9.56 -27.79
N PHE A 795 -21.18 -9.43 -26.79
CA PHE A 795 -22.34 -10.29 -26.63
C PHE A 795 -23.26 -10.23 -27.85
N LEU A 796 -23.67 -9.03 -28.27
CA LEU A 796 -24.58 -8.88 -29.42
C LEU A 796 -23.96 -9.31 -30.75
N LYS A 797 -22.63 -9.24 -30.89
CA LYS A 797 -21.93 -9.80 -32.07
C LYS A 797 -22.04 -11.31 -32.10
N ALA A 798 -21.78 -11.97 -30.97
CA ALA A 798 -21.94 -13.41 -30.85
C ALA A 798 -23.41 -13.83 -31.00
N GLU A 799 -24.34 -13.04 -30.48
CA GLU A 799 -25.78 -13.33 -30.57
C GLU A 799 -26.30 -13.23 -32.01
N LYS A 800 -25.94 -12.17 -32.74
CA LYS A 800 -26.32 -12.06 -34.16
C LYS A 800 -25.74 -13.21 -35.01
N GLU A 801 -24.52 -13.65 -34.71
CA GLU A 801 -23.90 -14.80 -35.37
C GLU A 801 -24.67 -16.10 -35.04
N ARG A 802 -25.06 -16.30 -33.77
CA ARG A 802 -25.86 -17.45 -33.34
C ARG A 802 -27.20 -17.53 -34.08
N GLN A 803 -27.90 -16.40 -34.22
CA GLN A 803 -29.17 -16.32 -34.95
C GLN A 803 -28.99 -16.59 -36.45
N HIS A 804 -27.89 -16.11 -37.05
CA HIS A 804 -27.56 -16.38 -38.44
C HIS A 804 -27.27 -17.86 -38.68
N ASN A 805 -26.48 -18.48 -37.80
CA ASN A 805 -26.15 -19.91 -37.88
C ASN A 805 -27.39 -20.79 -37.75
N TYR A 806 -28.34 -20.46 -36.87
CA TYR A 806 -29.61 -21.19 -36.78
C TYR A 806 -30.39 -21.20 -38.11
N LEU A 807 -30.49 -20.05 -38.78
CA LEU A 807 -31.16 -19.96 -40.09
C LEU A 807 -30.39 -20.66 -41.20
N LYS A 808 -29.06 -20.72 -41.09
CA LYS A 808 -28.17 -21.32 -42.09
C LYS A 808 -28.12 -22.84 -41.96
N ASP A 809 -27.96 -23.34 -40.74
CA ASP A 809 -27.79 -24.76 -40.43
C ASP A 809 -29.15 -25.48 -40.34
N GLY A 810 -30.23 -24.72 -40.08
CA GLY A 810 -31.57 -25.24 -39.85
C GLY A 810 -31.86 -25.50 -38.36
N PRO A 811 -33.07 -25.97 -38.01
CA PRO A 811 -33.41 -26.30 -36.64
C PRO A 811 -32.46 -27.36 -36.06
N TYR A 812 -31.85 -27.06 -34.91
CA TYR A 812 -30.94 -27.98 -34.23
C TYR A 812 -31.66 -29.20 -33.63
N ILE A 813 -32.98 -29.11 -33.43
CA ILE A 813 -33.81 -30.23 -33.01
C ILE A 813 -34.24 -31.04 -34.22
N THR A 814 -34.02 -32.35 -34.19
CA THR A 814 -34.47 -33.21 -35.28
C THR A 814 -35.99 -33.41 -35.23
N ALA A 815 -36.60 -33.68 -36.38
CA ALA A 815 -38.04 -33.88 -36.45
C ALA A 815 -38.53 -35.06 -35.60
N GLU A 816 -37.73 -36.14 -35.52
CA GLU A 816 -38.03 -37.31 -34.69
C GLU A 816 -38.06 -36.96 -33.20
N GLU A 817 -37.05 -36.22 -32.73
CA GLU A 817 -36.97 -35.77 -31.34
C GLU A 817 -38.10 -34.82 -30.97
N ALA A 818 -38.44 -33.88 -31.87
CA ALA A 818 -39.56 -32.98 -31.67
C ALA A 818 -40.90 -33.73 -31.53
N VAL A 819 -41.10 -34.81 -32.30
CA VAL A 819 -42.28 -35.67 -32.19
C VAL A 819 -42.30 -36.42 -30.86
N VAL A 820 -41.16 -36.94 -30.40
CA VAL A 820 -41.06 -37.60 -29.08
C VAL A 820 -41.41 -36.63 -27.94
N ILE A 821 -40.87 -35.41 -27.99
CA ILE A 821 -41.15 -34.37 -26.98
C ILE A 821 -42.63 -34.00 -26.98
N TYR A 822 -43.21 -33.80 -28.16
CA TYR A 822 -44.62 -33.44 -28.32
C TYR A 822 -45.56 -34.56 -27.83
N THR A 823 -45.32 -35.80 -28.25
CA THR A 823 -46.13 -36.97 -27.86
C THR A 823 -46.03 -37.26 -26.37
N THR A 824 -44.83 -37.18 -25.78
CA THR A 824 -44.64 -37.33 -24.33
C THR A 824 -45.45 -36.29 -23.55
N THR A 825 -45.43 -35.03 -24.01
CA THR A 825 -46.20 -33.94 -23.40
C THR A 825 -47.70 -34.15 -23.54
N ALA A 826 -48.17 -34.58 -24.72
CA ALA A 826 -49.58 -34.87 -24.98
C ALA A 826 -50.10 -36.01 -24.07
N HIS A 827 -49.37 -37.12 -23.98
CA HIS A 827 -49.72 -38.22 -23.08
C HIS A 827 -49.70 -37.82 -21.60
N TRP A 828 -48.77 -36.96 -21.18
CA TRP A 828 -48.77 -36.39 -19.84
C TRP A 828 -50.06 -35.61 -19.55
N LEU A 829 -50.42 -34.67 -20.43
CA LEU A 829 -51.60 -33.83 -20.26
C LEU A 829 -52.90 -34.65 -20.29
N GLU A 830 -52.97 -35.67 -21.15
CA GLU A 830 -54.08 -36.63 -21.20
C GLU A 830 -54.20 -37.42 -19.87
N SER A 831 -53.08 -37.93 -19.35
CA SER A 831 -53.05 -38.64 -18.06
C SER A 831 -53.53 -37.78 -16.88
N ARG A 832 -53.25 -36.47 -16.95
CA ARG A 832 -53.71 -35.48 -15.95
C ARG A 832 -55.15 -35.03 -16.16
N LYS A 833 -55.82 -35.45 -17.26
CA LYS A 833 -57.14 -34.96 -17.68
C LYS A 833 -57.17 -33.43 -17.76
N PHE A 834 -56.09 -32.84 -18.26
CA PHE A 834 -55.94 -31.40 -18.32
C PHE A 834 -56.91 -30.79 -19.34
N SER A 835 -57.70 -29.80 -18.91
CA SER A 835 -58.52 -29.00 -19.83
C SER A 835 -57.71 -27.81 -20.36
N HIS A 836 -57.75 -27.55 -21.66
CA HIS A 836 -57.07 -26.40 -22.25
C HIS A 836 -57.50 -25.06 -21.62
N ILE A 837 -56.57 -24.10 -21.52
CA ILE A 837 -56.82 -22.72 -21.08
C ILE A 837 -57.54 -21.98 -22.21
N PRO A 838 -58.79 -21.51 -22.01
CA PRO A 838 -59.53 -20.81 -23.05
C PRO A 838 -59.00 -19.39 -23.22
N PHE A 839 -59.35 -18.77 -24.36
CA PHE A 839 -59.19 -17.34 -24.53
C PHE A 839 -60.01 -16.57 -23.47
N PRO A 840 -59.50 -15.45 -22.89
CA PRO A 840 -60.25 -14.66 -21.92
C PRO A 840 -61.62 -14.22 -22.49
N PRO A 841 -62.75 -14.72 -21.95
CA PRO A 841 -64.05 -14.43 -22.54
C PRO A 841 -64.38 -12.95 -22.38
N LEU A 842 -65.27 -12.41 -23.23
CA LEU A 842 -65.66 -10.98 -23.19
C LEU A 842 -66.10 -10.54 -21.79
N TRP A 843 -66.87 -11.38 -21.11
CA TRP A 843 -67.40 -11.16 -19.76
C TRP A 843 -66.79 -12.15 -18.76
N TYR A 844 -65.54 -11.92 -18.36
CA TYR A 844 -64.88 -12.77 -17.36
C TYR A 844 -64.92 -12.14 -15.97
N LYS A 845 -65.30 -12.93 -14.98
CA LYS A 845 -65.58 -12.47 -13.61
C LYS A 845 -64.38 -11.81 -12.92
N HIS A 846 -63.16 -12.21 -13.26
CA HIS A 846 -61.94 -11.77 -12.57
C HIS A 846 -61.07 -10.80 -13.39
N ASP A 847 -61.52 -10.34 -14.56
CA ASP A 847 -60.70 -9.53 -15.49
C ASP A 847 -60.15 -8.26 -14.83
N THR A 848 -61.01 -7.52 -14.11
CA THR A 848 -60.63 -6.28 -13.46
C THR A 848 -59.60 -6.50 -12.35
N LYS A 849 -59.69 -7.62 -11.62
CA LYS A 849 -58.72 -7.98 -10.57
C LYS A 849 -57.36 -8.33 -11.17
N LEU A 850 -57.34 -9.12 -12.24
CA LEU A 850 -56.10 -9.47 -12.94
C LEU A 850 -55.43 -8.23 -13.56
N LEU A 851 -56.23 -7.29 -14.10
CA LEU A 851 -55.72 -6.03 -14.61
C LEU A 851 -55.11 -5.17 -13.49
N VAL A 852 -55.77 -5.04 -12.35
CA VAL A 852 -55.23 -4.26 -11.21
C VAL A 852 -53.88 -4.85 -10.74
N LEU A 853 -53.79 -6.16 -10.55
CA LEU A 853 -52.53 -6.82 -10.16
C LEU A 853 -51.42 -6.59 -11.19
N ALA A 854 -51.75 -6.66 -12.48
CA ALA A 854 -50.81 -6.38 -13.56
C ALA A 854 -50.31 -4.92 -13.52
N LEU A 855 -51.21 -3.95 -13.32
CA LEU A 855 -50.87 -2.53 -13.26
C LEU A 855 -50.06 -2.17 -12.00
N GLU A 856 -50.35 -2.77 -10.85
CA GLU A 856 -49.57 -2.60 -9.61
C GLU A 856 -48.11 -3.03 -9.81
N ARG A 857 -47.90 -4.24 -10.38
CA ARG A 857 -46.55 -4.76 -10.67
C ARG A 857 -45.75 -3.86 -11.61
N LEU A 858 -46.39 -3.25 -12.60
CA LEU A 858 -45.74 -2.29 -13.49
C LEU A 858 -45.40 -0.97 -12.79
N LYS A 859 -46.29 -0.47 -11.93
CA LYS A 859 -46.10 0.78 -11.17
C LYS A 859 -44.98 0.67 -10.12
N GLU A 860 -44.83 -0.48 -9.47
CA GLU A 860 -43.77 -0.72 -8.47
C GLU A 860 -42.36 -0.48 -9.03
N SER A 861 -42.15 -0.81 -10.32
CA SER A 861 -40.86 -0.67 -11.00
C SER A 861 -40.32 0.78 -11.00
N TYR A 862 -41.20 1.77 -10.88
CA TYR A 862 -40.84 3.19 -10.94
C TYR A 862 -40.94 3.93 -9.60
N SER A 863 -41.38 3.25 -8.53
CA SER A 863 -41.61 3.89 -7.22
C SER A 863 -40.33 4.46 -6.57
N VAL A 864 -39.15 3.93 -6.94
CA VAL A 864 -37.85 4.39 -6.42
C VAL A 864 -37.19 5.44 -7.32
N ALA A 865 -37.61 5.55 -8.58
CA ALA A 865 -36.91 6.35 -9.58
C ALA A 865 -37.28 7.85 -9.47
N VAL A 866 -36.30 8.69 -9.13
CA VAL A 866 -36.49 10.15 -9.01
C VAL A 866 -36.55 10.86 -10.38
N ARG A 867 -35.92 10.28 -11.40
CA ARG A 867 -35.86 10.85 -12.76
C ARG A 867 -36.42 9.85 -13.76
N LEU A 868 -37.53 10.24 -14.38
CA LEU A 868 -38.24 9.43 -15.36
C LEU A 868 -37.97 9.94 -16.78
N ASN A 869 -37.64 9.02 -17.67
CA ASN A 869 -37.53 9.25 -19.12
C ASN A 869 -38.91 9.40 -19.76
N GLN A 870 -38.96 9.84 -21.03
CA GLN A 870 -40.23 10.03 -21.74
C GLN A 870 -41.06 8.74 -21.83
N SER A 871 -40.43 7.62 -22.18
CA SER A 871 -41.09 6.31 -22.26
C SER A 871 -41.68 5.86 -20.91
N GLN A 872 -41.01 6.15 -19.81
CA GLN A 872 -41.48 5.82 -18.46
C GLN A 872 -42.66 6.71 -18.02
N ARG A 873 -42.68 7.98 -18.45
CA ARG A 873 -43.84 8.87 -18.21
C ARG A 873 -45.04 8.45 -19.04
N GLU A 874 -44.82 8.06 -20.30
CA GLU A 874 -45.86 7.48 -21.15
C GLU A 874 -46.41 6.19 -20.54
N GLU A 875 -45.54 5.32 -20.00
CA GLU A 875 -45.97 4.11 -19.28
C GLU A 875 -46.83 4.44 -18.06
N LEU A 876 -46.41 5.37 -17.21
CA LEU A 876 -47.22 5.78 -16.05
C LEU A 876 -48.56 6.40 -16.48
N GLY A 877 -48.57 7.24 -17.53
CA GLY A 877 -49.80 7.81 -18.07
C GLY A 877 -50.76 6.75 -18.62
N LEU A 878 -50.24 5.72 -19.31
CA LEU A 878 -51.05 4.59 -19.78
C LEU A 878 -51.56 3.71 -18.63
N ILE A 879 -50.77 3.55 -17.56
CA ILE A 879 -51.19 2.85 -16.34
C ILE A 879 -52.32 3.61 -15.65
N GLU A 880 -52.20 4.93 -15.48
CA GLU A 880 -53.23 5.78 -14.88
C GLU A 880 -54.53 5.74 -15.71
N GLN A 881 -54.45 5.87 -17.04
CA GLN A 881 -55.61 5.72 -17.93
C GLN A 881 -56.28 4.34 -17.81
N ALA A 882 -55.49 3.28 -17.61
CA ALA A 882 -56.02 1.92 -17.42
C ALA A 882 -56.69 1.73 -16.05
N TYR A 883 -56.29 2.48 -15.01
CA TYR A 883 -57.00 2.54 -13.74
C TYR A 883 -58.32 3.32 -13.86
N ASP A 884 -58.32 4.44 -14.58
CA ASP A 884 -59.50 5.30 -14.75
C ASP A 884 -60.58 4.63 -15.61
N ASN A 885 -60.21 3.94 -16.70
CA ASN A 885 -61.13 3.23 -17.58
C ASN A 885 -60.69 1.77 -17.86
N PRO A 886 -60.92 0.83 -16.92
CA PRO A 886 -60.43 -0.54 -17.04
C PRO A 886 -61.13 -1.33 -18.15
N HIS A 887 -62.39 -1.05 -18.47
CA HIS A 887 -63.14 -1.79 -19.49
C HIS A 887 -62.62 -1.51 -20.90
N GLU A 888 -62.29 -0.26 -21.21
CA GLU A 888 -61.66 0.12 -22.47
C GLU A 888 -60.26 -0.49 -22.59
N ALA A 889 -59.47 -0.44 -21.51
CA ALA A 889 -58.15 -1.06 -21.47
C ALA A 889 -58.23 -2.58 -21.70
N LEU A 890 -59.17 -3.29 -21.07
CA LEU A 890 -59.40 -4.72 -21.28
C LEU A 890 -59.83 -5.05 -22.72
N SER A 891 -60.72 -4.25 -23.30
CA SER A 891 -61.13 -4.42 -24.70
C SER A 891 -59.94 -4.29 -25.65
N ARG A 892 -59.07 -3.29 -25.41
CA ARG A 892 -57.82 -3.10 -26.15
C ARG A 892 -56.85 -4.28 -25.99
N ILE A 893 -56.66 -4.76 -24.76
CA ILE A 893 -55.80 -5.92 -24.47
C ILE A 893 -56.30 -7.16 -25.22
N LYS A 894 -57.60 -7.49 -25.11
CA LYS A 894 -58.18 -8.67 -25.79
C LYS A 894 -58.08 -8.53 -27.31
N ARG A 895 -58.32 -7.33 -27.86
CA ARG A 895 -58.12 -7.06 -29.28
C ARG A 895 -56.67 -7.33 -29.71
N ASN A 896 -55.69 -6.85 -28.95
CA ASN A 896 -54.28 -7.07 -29.25
C ASN A 896 -53.92 -8.57 -29.20
N LEU A 897 -54.42 -9.32 -28.21
CA LEU A 897 -54.19 -10.77 -28.12
C LEU A 897 -54.74 -11.52 -29.35
N SER A 898 -55.91 -11.11 -29.86
CA SER A 898 -56.52 -11.75 -31.03
C SER A 898 -55.82 -11.38 -32.35
N THR A 899 -55.49 -10.10 -32.58
CA THR A 899 -55.07 -9.62 -33.91
C THR A 899 -53.57 -9.34 -34.06
N GLN A 900 -52.86 -9.00 -32.98
CA GLN A 900 -51.47 -8.55 -33.08
C GLN A 900 -50.50 -9.75 -33.16
N ARG A 901 -49.70 -9.80 -34.22
CA ARG A 901 -48.64 -10.81 -34.44
C ARG A 901 -47.28 -10.21 -34.79
N VAL A 902 -47.24 -8.90 -35.06
CA VAL A 902 -46.02 -8.13 -35.32
C VAL A 902 -45.92 -7.07 -34.24
N PHE A 903 -44.73 -6.90 -33.67
CA PHE A 903 -44.48 -6.06 -32.50
C PHE A 903 -43.34 -5.10 -32.79
N LYS A 904 -43.22 -4.05 -31.96
CA LYS A 904 -42.11 -3.11 -32.08
C LYS A 904 -40.77 -3.71 -31.63
N GLU A 905 -39.69 -3.04 -31.98
CA GLU A 905 -38.36 -3.41 -31.51
C GLU A 905 -38.22 -3.26 -30.00
N VAL A 906 -37.39 -4.11 -29.40
CA VAL A 906 -37.14 -4.14 -27.95
C VAL A 906 -35.69 -3.72 -27.71
N GLY A 907 -35.50 -2.71 -26.86
CA GLY A 907 -34.17 -2.26 -26.47
C GLY A 907 -33.48 -3.28 -25.56
N ILE A 908 -32.17 -3.45 -25.68
CA ILE A 908 -31.39 -4.30 -24.77
C ILE A 908 -30.24 -3.51 -24.11
N GLU A 909 -30.22 -3.52 -22.79
CA GLU A 909 -29.13 -3.02 -21.96
C GLU A 909 -28.56 -4.13 -21.07
N PHE A 910 -27.46 -3.84 -20.37
CA PHE A 910 -26.88 -4.78 -19.41
C PHE A 910 -26.70 -4.13 -18.06
N MET A 911 -27.15 -4.82 -17.02
CA MET A 911 -26.85 -4.51 -15.64
C MET A 911 -25.54 -5.21 -15.24
N ASP A 912 -24.57 -4.44 -14.74
CA ASP A 912 -23.27 -4.97 -14.30
C ASP A 912 -23.31 -5.31 -12.80
N LEU A 913 -23.31 -6.61 -12.49
CA LEU A 913 -23.16 -7.12 -11.13
C LEU A 913 -21.69 -7.37 -10.75
N TYR A 914 -20.76 -6.79 -11.52
CA TYR A 914 -19.30 -6.91 -11.43
C TYR A 914 -18.74 -8.32 -11.71
N SER A 915 -19.46 -9.38 -11.35
CA SER A 915 -19.08 -10.77 -11.65
C SER A 915 -19.59 -11.23 -13.02
N HIS A 916 -20.88 -11.06 -13.27
CA HIS A 916 -21.55 -11.39 -14.54
C HIS A 916 -22.43 -10.19 -14.96
N LEU A 917 -22.98 -10.26 -16.17
CA LEU A 917 -23.85 -9.23 -16.72
C LEU A 917 -25.25 -9.83 -16.87
N LEU A 918 -26.27 -9.04 -16.54
CA LEU A 918 -27.66 -9.43 -16.75
C LEU A 918 -28.26 -8.59 -17.87
N PRO A 919 -28.86 -9.20 -18.90
CA PRO A 919 -29.57 -8.45 -19.93
C PRO A 919 -30.86 -7.85 -19.35
N VAL A 920 -31.14 -6.60 -19.70
CA VAL A 920 -32.35 -5.86 -19.33
C VAL A 920 -33.02 -5.43 -20.63
N TYR A 921 -34.30 -5.77 -20.78
CA TYR A 921 -35.05 -5.51 -22.00
C TYR A 921 -36.03 -4.35 -21.79
N GLU A 922 -36.02 -3.40 -22.72
CA GLU A 922 -36.92 -2.25 -22.76
C GLU A 922 -38.03 -2.50 -23.79
N ILE A 923 -39.21 -2.86 -23.29
CA ILE A 923 -40.40 -3.17 -24.10
C ILE A 923 -41.29 -1.94 -24.19
N GLU A 924 -42.03 -1.80 -25.29
CA GLU A 924 -43.02 -0.73 -25.46
C GLU A 924 -44.10 -0.76 -24.36
N PRO A 925 -44.45 0.39 -23.74
CA PRO A 925 -45.40 0.43 -22.63
C PRO A 925 -46.78 -0.19 -22.91
N LEU A 926 -47.35 0.04 -24.09
CA LEU A 926 -48.67 -0.47 -24.46
C LEU A 926 -48.67 -2.00 -24.58
N GLU A 927 -47.62 -2.55 -25.19
CA GLU A 927 -47.41 -4.00 -25.30
C GLU A 927 -47.15 -4.60 -23.92
N LYS A 928 -46.39 -3.90 -23.07
CA LYS A 928 -46.06 -4.34 -21.70
C LYS A 928 -47.29 -4.49 -20.80
N ILE A 929 -48.32 -3.62 -20.93
CA ILE A 929 -49.60 -3.77 -20.22
C ILE A 929 -50.33 -5.03 -20.68
N THR A 930 -50.36 -5.29 -21.99
CA THR A 930 -50.97 -6.50 -22.57
C THR A 930 -50.24 -7.75 -22.07
N ASP A 931 -48.90 -7.73 -22.07
CA ASP A 931 -48.04 -8.82 -21.60
C ASP A 931 -48.18 -9.08 -20.09
N ALA A 932 -48.33 -8.03 -19.28
CA ALA A 932 -48.54 -8.16 -17.84
C ALA A 932 -49.92 -8.76 -17.52
N TYR A 933 -50.96 -8.35 -18.26
CA TYR A 933 -52.29 -8.92 -18.10
C TYR A 933 -52.33 -10.41 -18.45
N ILE A 934 -51.75 -10.79 -19.59
CA ILE A 934 -51.74 -12.20 -20.00
C ILE A 934 -50.89 -13.07 -19.06
N ASP A 935 -49.79 -12.54 -18.50
CA ASP A 935 -49.03 -13.23 -17.44
C ASP A 935 -49.94 -13.57 -16.24
N GLN A 936 -50.68 -12.59 -15.72
CA GLN A 936 -51.60 -12.81 -14.59
C GLN A 936 -52.73 -13.79 -14.93
N TYR A 937 -53.30 -13.69 -16.15
CA TYR A 937 -54.33 -14.62 -16.61
C TYR A 937 -53.81 -16.06 -16.73
N LEU A 938 -52.64 -16.25 -17.35
CA LEU A 938 -52.04 -17.58 -17.55
C LEU A 938 -51.66 -18.25 -16.23
N TRP A 939 -51.08 -17.51 -15.28
CA TRP A 939 -50.77 -18.05 -13.96
C TRP A 939 -52.01 -18.43 -13.17
N TYR A 940 -53.04 -17.57 -13.16
CA TYR A 940 -54.30 -17.86 -12.46
C TYR A 940 -55.02 -19.09 -13.05
N GLU A 941 -55.19 -19.14 -14.38
CA GLU A 941 -55.87 -20.25 -15.05
C GLU A 941 -55.01 -21.52 -15.11
N GLY A 942 -53.68 -21.40 -15.04
CA GLY A 942 -52.73 -22.52 -14.95
C GLY A 942 -52.75 -23.20 -13.58
N ASP A 943 -52.77 -22.42 -12.49
CA ASP A 943 -52.86 -22.95 -11.13
C ASP A 943 -54.24 -23.55 -10.84
N ARG A 944 -55.31 -22.86 -11.26
CA ARG A 944 -56.70 -23.36 -11.14
C ARG A 944 -56.92 -24.72 -11.80
N ARG A 945 -56.18 -25.02 -12.88
CA ARG A 945 -56.23 -26.30 -13.60
C ARG A 945 -55.10 -27.26 -13.22
N GLN A 946 -54.26 -26.90 -12.24
CA GLN A 946 -53.13 -27.70 -11.78
C GLN A 946 -52.19 -28.14 -12.91
N LEU A 947 -51.86 -27.21 -13.81
CA LEU A 947 -50.93 -27.46 -14.92
C LEU A 947 -49.53 -27.83 -14.40
N PHE A 948 -49.03 -27.08 -13.42
CA PHE A 948 -47.71 -27.27 -12.86
C PHE A 948 -47.76 -28.26 -11.70
N PRO A 949 -46.99 -29.36 -11.75
CA PRO A 949 -46.91 -30.33 -10.66
C PRO A 949 -46.09 -29.78 -9.48
N ASN A 950 -46.25 -30.44 -8.32
CA ASN A 950 -45.68 -30.05 -7.03
C ASN A 950 -44.15 -29.85 -6.98
N TRP A 951 -43.38 -30.44 -7.91
CA TRP A 951 -41.92 -30.33 -7.97
C TRP A 951 -41.39 -29.09 -8.70
N VAL A 952 -42.26 -28.37 -9.43
CA VAL A 952 -41.89 -27.14 -10.12
C VAL A 952 -41.84 -26.00 -9.11
N LYS A 953 -40.66 -25.41 -8.93
CA LYS A 953 -40.38 -24.33 -7.98
C LYS A 953 -39.71 -23.15 -8.72
N PRO A 954 -39.78 -21.92 -8.22
CA PRO A 954 -40.51 -21.45 -7.03
C PRO A 954 -42.03 -21.59 -7.19
N ALA A 955 -42.73 -21.85 -6.08
CA ALA A 955 -44.18 -21.87 -5.99
C ALA A 955 -44.61 -20.92 -4.88
N ASP A 956 -45.80 -20.30 -5.00
CA ASP A 956 -46.25 -19.22 -4.12
C ASP A 956 -46.46 -19.65 -2.66
N SER A 957 -46.69 -20.94 -2.44
CA SER A 957 -46.88 -21.53 -1.10
C SER A 957 -45.67 -21.41 -0.16
N GLU A 958 -44.46 -21.26 -0.70
CA GLU A 958 -43.24 -21.47 0.09
C GLU A 958 -42.12 -20.49 -0.30
N PRO A 959 -41.54 -19.75 0.67
CA PRO A 959 -40.32 -19.00 0.41
C PRO A 959 -39.12 -19.97 0.24
N PRO A 960 -38.04 -19.56 -0.45
CA PRO A 960 -36.91 -20.44 -0.74
C PRO A 960 -36.25 -21.09 0.49
N PRO A 961 -36.07 -20.42 1.66
CA PRO A 961 -35.56 -21.08 2.86
C PRO A 961 -36.46 -22.20 3.38
N LEU A 962 -37.79 -22.03 3.29
CA LEU A 962 -38.74 -23.08 3.69
C LEU A 962 -38.69 -24.25 2.71
N LEU A 963 -38.50 -23.98 1.41
CA LEU A 963 -38.28 -25.01 0.40
C LEU A 963 -37.05 -25.87 0.73
N VAL A 964 -35.93 -25.24 1.12
CA VAL A 964 -34.72 -25.96 1.56
C VAL A 964 -35.00 -26.80 2.81
N TYR A 965 -35.72 -26.23 3.79
CA TYR A 965 -36.10 -26.95 5.01
C TYR A 965 -36.96 -28.18 4.70
N LYS A 966 -38.00 -28.02 3.85
CA LYS A 966 -38.84 -29.14 3.39
C LYS A 966 -38.04 -30.17 2.61
N TRP A 967 -37.06 -29.75 1.81
CA TRP A 967 -36.14 -30.67 1.13
C TRP A 967 -35.31 -31.50 2.12
N CYS A 968 -34.73 -30.87 3.16
CA CYS A 968 -34.02 -31.58 4.22
C CYS A 968 -34.92 -32.57 4.99
N GLN A 969 -36.10 -32.10 5.42
CA GLN A 969 -37.08 -32.92 6.13
C GLN A 969 -37.55 -34.08 5.25
N GLY A 970 -37.79 -33.81 3.98
CA GLY A 970 -38.18 -34.78 2.98
C GLY A 970 -37.14 -35.87 2.79
N ILE A 971 -35.85 -35.53 2.65
CA ILE A 971 -34.76 -36.51 2.61
C ILE A 971 -34.79 -37.38 3.86
N ASN A 972 -34.90 -36.77 5.05
CA ASN A 972 -34.84 -37.48 6.32
C ASN A 972 -36.00 -38.46 6.54
N ASN A 973 -37.17 -38.16 5.97
CA ASN A 973 -38.39 -38.94 6.16
C ASN A 973 -38.54 -40.12 5.18
N LEU A 974 -37.62 -40.30 4.22
CA LEU A 974 -37.64 -41.44 3.28
C LEU A 974 -37.32 -42.77 3.99
N GLN A 975 -37.93 -43.85 3.50
CA GLN A 975 -37.79 -45.17 4.11
C GLN A 975 -36.35 -45.71 4.00
N GLY A 976 -35.70 -45.92 5.14
CA GLY A 976 -34.37 -46.55 5.23
C GLY A 976 -33.24 -45.75 4.57
N ILE A 977 -33.41 -44.45 4.32
CA ILE A 977 -32.47 -43.64 3.51
C ILE A 977 -31.03 -43.59 4.07
N TRP A 978 -30.89 -43.65 5.39
CA TRP A 978 -29.60 -43.59 6.08
C TRP A 978 -28.98 -44.97 6.33
N ASP A 979 -29.73 -46.05 6.08
CA ASP A 979 -29.19 -47.40 6.18
C ASP A 979 -28.18 -47.62 5.05
N ALA A 980 -27.06 -48.27 5.34
CA ALA A 980 -26.05 -48.60 4.35
C ALA A 980 -25.41 -49.97 4.60
N SER A 981 -26.05 -50.79 5.45
CA SER A 981 -25.60 -52.14 5.82
C SER A 981 -25.44 -53.05 4.60
N ASP A 982 -26.42 -53.02 3.68
CA ASP A 982 -26.45 -53.84 2.46
C ASP A 982 -25.73 -53.21 1.25
N GLY A 983 -24.79 -52.28 1.48
CA GLY A 983 -24.06 -51.61 0.40
C GLY A 983 -24.91 -50.67 -0.46
N GLN A 984 -26.01 -50.16 0.10
CA GLN A 984 -26.91 -49.21 -0.56
C GLN A 984 -26.29 -47.80 -0.62
N CYS A 985 -26.57 -47.07 -1.70
CA CYS A 985 -25.95 -45.78 -2.00
C CYS A 985 -27.01 -44.69 -2.21
N VAL A 986 -26.78 -43.49 -1.67
CA VAL A 986 -27.62 -42.31 -1.90
C VAL A 986 -26.85 -41.32 -2.76
N VAL A 987 -27.45 -40.84 -3.84
CA VAL A 987 -26.83 -39.84 -4.72
C VAL A 987 -27.69 -38.60 -4.78
N MET A 988 -27.10 -37.45 -4.46
CA MET A 988 -27.72 -36.15 -4.63
C MET A 988 -27.09 -35.46 -5.85
N LEU A 989 -27.90 -35.32 -6.89
CA LEU A 989 -27.52 -34.66 -8.13
C LEU A 989 -28.06 -33.23 -8.12
N GLN A 990 -27.14 -32.26 -8.18
CA GLN A 990 -27.50 -30.87 -8.45
C GLN A 990 -26.91 -30.43 -9.80
N THR A 991 -27.80 -30.04 -10.72
CA THR A 991 -27.41 -29.58 -12.06
C THR A 991 -28.17 -28.32 -12.45
N LYS A 992 -27.77 -27.71 -13.57
CA LYS A 992 -28.47 -26.60 -14.19
C LYS A 992 -28.69 -26.94 -15.66
N PHE A 993 -29.85 -26.55 -16.20
CA PHE A 993 -30.08 -26.52 -17.63
C PHE A 993 -29.29 -25.36 -18.24
N GLU A 994 -28.15 -25.69 -18.86
CA GLU A 994 -27.31 -24.70 -19.51
C GLU A 994 -28.01 -24.14 -20.76
N LYS A 995 -27.96 -22.81 -20.91
CA LYS A 995 -28.54 -22.10 -22.06
C LYS A 995 -30.02 -22.39 -22.34
N LEU A 996 -30.81 -22.71 -21.30
CA LEU A 996 -32.24 -22.97 -21.42
C LEU A 996 -32.96 -21.87 -22.22
N PHE A 997 -32.74 -20.60 -21.86
CA PHE A 997 -33.38 -19.47 -22.53
C PHE A 997 -32.93 -19.28 -23.99
N GLU A 998 -31.66 -19.52 -24.29
CA GLU A 998 -31.10 -19.32 -25.64
C GLU A 998 -31.54 -20.42 -26.62
N LYS A 999 -31.83 -21.63 -26.12
CA LYS A 999 -32.04 -22.82 -26.96
C LYS A 999 -33.49 -23.23 -27.23
N ILE A 1000 -34.47 -22.42 -26.83
CA ILE A 1000 -35.89 -22.70 -27.12
C ILE A 1000 -36.18 -22.43 -28.61
N ASP A 1001 -36.60 -23.46 -29.33
CA ASP A 1001 -37.14 -23.30 -30.69
C ASP A 1001 -38.59 -22.80 -30.63
N LEU A 1002 -38.84 -21.66 -31.29
CA LEU A 1002 -40.13 -21.00 -31.34
C LEU A 1002 -41.17 -21.84 -32.12
N ILE A 1003 -40.75 -22.65 -33.09
CA ILE A 1003 -41.67 -23.49 -33.89
C ILE A 1003 -42.22 -24.62 -33.03
N LEU A 1004 -41.34 -25.35 -32.33
CA LEU A 1004 -41.74 -26.38 -31.38
C LEU A 1004 -42.52 -25.77 -30.21
N LEU A 1005 -42.09 -24.63 -29.68
CA LEU A 1005 -42.79 -23.93 -28.61
C LEU A 1005 -44.24 -23.60 -28.98
N LYS A 1006 -44.51 -23.12 -30.20
CA LYS A 1006 -45.88 -22.88 -30.68
C LYS A 1006 -46.74 -24.14 -30.57
N ARG A 1007 -46.23 -25.28 -31.06
CA ARG A 1007 -46.94 -26.57 -31.01
C ARG A 1007 -47.21 -27.02 -29.58
N LEU A 1008 -46.23 -26.89 -28.69
CA LEU A 1008 -46.36 -27.24 -27.28
C LEU A 1008 -47.34 -26.33 -26.53
N LEU A 1009 -47.37 -25.02 -26.83
CA LEU A 1009 -48.32 -24.10 -26.21
C LEU A 1009 -49.75 -24.39 -26.65
N CYS A 1010 -49.98 -24.74 -27.92
CA CYS A 1010 -51.30 -25.13 -28.42
C CYS A 1010 -51.91 -26.37 -27.72
N LEU A 1011 -51.11 -27.19 -27.02
CA LEU A 1011 -51.64 -28.28 -26.19
C LEU A 1011 -52.30 -27.78 -24.89
N VAL A 1012 -51.87 -26.62 -24.39
CA VAL A 1012 -52.23 -26.12 -23.06
C VAL A 1012 -53.16 -24.92 -23.12
N MET A 1013 -53.13 -24.12 -24.19
CA MET A 1013 -53.93 -22.90 -24.33
C MET A 1013 -54.54 -22.75 -25.71
N ASP A 1014 -55.50 -21.82 -25.82
CA ASP A 1014 -56.09 -21.42 -27.10
C ASP A 1014 -55.03 -21.03 -28.14
N THR A 1015 -55.30 -21.36 -29.40
CA THR A 1015 -54.38 -21.15 -30.52
C THR A 1015 -54.01 -19.67 -30.69
N SER A 1016 -54.94 -18.75 -30.46
CA SER A 1016 -54.69 -17.31 -30.58
C SER A 1016 -53.67 -16.82 -29.55
N LEU A 1017 -53.73 -17.35 -28.32
CA LEU A 1017 -52.78 -17.02 -27.26
C LEU A 1017 -51.40 -17.59 -27.58
N ALA A 1018 -51.33 -18.86 -27.99
CA ALA A 1018 -50.07 -19.51 -28.36
C ALA A 1018 -49.35 -18.77 -29.51
N GLU A 1019 -50.11 -18.27 -30.48
CA GLU A 1019 -49.57 -17.43 -31.56
C GLU A 1019 -49.08 -16.06 -31.11
N TYR A 1020 -49.82 -15.39 -30.21
CA TYR A 1020 -49.37 -14.13 -29.62
C TYR A 1020 -48.05 -14.32 -28.86
N LEU A 1021 -47.98 -15.31 -27.95
CA LEU A 1021 -46.78 -15.57 -27.14
C LEU A 1021 -45.55 -15.92 -27.99
N THR A 1022 -45.74 -16.71 -29.05
CA THR A 1022 -44.64 -17.11 -29.95
C THR A 1022 -44.22 -15.95 -30.84
N GLY A 1023 -45.17 -15.23 -31.45
CA GLY A 1023 -44.88 -14.08 -32.30
C GLY A 1023 -44.16 -12.96 -31.55
N LYS A 1024 -44.47 -12.78 -30.27
CA LYS A 1024 -43.87 -11.74 -29.42
C LYS A 1024 -42.42 -12.03 -29.01
N ASN A 1025 -41.96 -13.27 -29.09
CA ASN A 1025 -40.53 -13.59 -28.96
C ASN A 1025 -39.73 -13.30 -30.24
N ASN A 1026 -40.40 -13.22 -31.40
CA ASN A 1026 -39.80 -12.92 -32.68
C ASN A 1026 -39.79 -11.40 -32.96
N VAL A 1027 -38.97 -10.68 -32.21
CA VAL A 1027 -38.82 -9.21 -32.31
C VAL A 1027 -37.40 -8.80 -32.64
N VAL A 1028 -37.26 -7.57 -33.15
CA VAL A 1028 -35.94 -6.97 -33.37
C VAL A 1028 -35.38 -6.49 -32.03
N LEU A 1029 -34.22 -7.00 -31.63
CA LEU A 1029 -33.48 -6.52 -30.47
C LEU A 1029 -32.52 -5.41 -30.89
N SER A 1030 -32.62 -4.24 -30.26
CA SER A 1030 -31.82 -3.06 -30.62
C SER A 1030 -30.93 -2.58 -29.46
N TYR A 1031 -29.68 -2.26 -29.79
CA TYR A 1031 -28.76 -1.55 -28.89
C TYR A 1031 -27.94 -0.57 -29.69
N LYS A 1032 -28.29 0.72 -29.58
CA LYS A 1032 -27.63 1.83 -30.29
C LYS A 1032 -27.64 1.59 -31.81
N ASP A 1033 -26.50 1.21 -32.36
CA ASP A 1033 -26.20 0.99 -33.78
C ASP A 1033 -26.31 -0.49 -34.20
N MET A 1034 -26.66 -1.39 -33.28
CA MET A 1034 -26.79 -2.83 -33.53
C MET A 1034 -28.25 -3.25 -33.46
N SER A 1035 -28.72 -3.99 -34.45
CA SER A 1035 -30.03 -4.66 -34.45
C SER A 1035 -29.95 -6.05 -35.07
N HIS A 1036 -30.79 -6.96 -34.59
CA HIS A 1036 -31.00 -8.28 -35.16
C HIS A 1036 -32.39 -8.80 -34.79
N LEU A 1037 -32.95 -9.70 -35.61
CA LEU A 1037 -34.22 -10.37 -35.34
C LEU A 1037 -33.95 -11.62 -34.48
N ASN A 1038 -34.73 -11.81 -33.40
CA ASN A 1038 -34.63 -12.98 -32.55
C ASN A 1038 -35.48 -14.14 -33.11
N ASN A 1039 -34.88 -15.00 -33.93
CA ASN A 1039 -35.58 -16.15 -34.51
C ASN A 1039 -35.48 -17.40 -33.62
N TYR A 1040 -34.47 -17.47 -32.75
CA TYR A 1040 -34.18 -18.63 -31.92
C TYR A 1040 -33.86 -18.21 -30.48
N GLY A 1041 -34.52 -18.83 -29.51
CA GLY A 1041 -34.41 -18.49 -28.10
C GLY A 1041 -35.52 -17.56 -27.61
N LEU A 1042 -35.74 -17.60 -26.30
CA LEU A 1042 -36.76 -16.85 -25.57
C LEU A 1042 -36.18 -15.53 -25.06
N ILE A 1043 -37.00 -14.47 -25.08
CA ILE A 1043 -36.66 -13.19 -24.45
C ILE A 1043 -37.12 -13.21 -22.99
N PRO A 1044 -36.21 -13.28 -22.00
CA PRO A 1044 -36.59 -13.41 -20.59
C PRO A 1044 -37.17 -12.11 -19.99
N GLY A 1045 -37.09 -10.98 -20.69
CA GLY A 1045 -37.64 -9.70 -20.24
C GLY A 1045 -39.15 -9.52 -20.48
N LEU A 1046 -39.79 -10.41 -21.25
CA LEU A 1046 -41.24 -10.41 -21.44
C LEU A 1046 -41.94 -10.83 -20.14
N GLN A 1047 -43.08 -10.21 -19.81
CA GLN A 1047 -43.74 -10.43 -18.51
C GLN A 1047 -44.14 -11.90 -18.31
N TYR A 1048 -44.75 -12.50 -19.34
CA TYR A 1048 -45.18 -13.90 -19.34
C TYR A 1048 -44.04 -14.91 -19.59
N ALA A 1049 -42.79 -14.46 -19.79
CA ALA A 1049 -41.67 -15.38 -20.04
C ALA A 1049 -41.48 -16.37 -18.87
N SER A 1050 -41.85 -15.95 -17.66
CA SER A 1050 -41.87 -16.80 -16.47
C SER A 1050 -42.71 -18.07 -16.68
N PHE A 1051 -43.93 -17.95 -17.21
CA PHE A 1051 -44.84 -19.06 -17.48
C PHE A 1051 -44.27 -19.99 -18.55
N VAL A 1052 -43.77 -19.44 -19.65
CA VAL A 1052 -43.22 -20.21 -20.77
C VAL A 1052 -42.00 -21.02 -20.34
N VAL A 1053 -41.10 -20.44 -19.56
CA VAL A 1053 -39.90 -21.12 -19.06
C VAL A 1053 -40.28 -22.26 -18.12
N GLN A 1054 -41.26 -22.06 -17.24
CA GLN A 1054 -41.70 -23.10 -16.31
C GLN A 1054 -42.42 -24.24 -17.02
N TYR A 1055 -43.20 -23.94 -18.06
CA TYR A 1055 -43.86 -24.95 -18.89
C TYR A 1055 -42.85 -25.73 -19.75
N TYR A 1056 -41.92 -25.04 -20.41
CA TYR A 1056 -40.86 -25.71 -21.17
C TYR A 1056 -39.95 -26.52 -20.24
N GLY A 1057 -39.67 -26.01 -19.04
CA GLY A 1057 -39.00 -26.75 -17.98
C GLY A 1057 -39.76 -28.00 -17.56
N LEU A 1058 -41.09 -27.95 -17.46
CA LEU A 1058 -41.92 -29.14 -17.18
C LEU A 1058 -41.77 -30.19 -18.28
N VAL A 1059 -41.76 -29.76 -19.55
CA VAL A 1059 -41.50 -30.67 -20.69
C VAL A 1059 -40.14 -31.37 -20.53
N LEU A 1060 -39.10 -30.63 -20.13
CA LEU A 1060 -37.80 -31.22 -19.82
C LEU A 1060 -37.82 -32.17 -18.60
N ASP A 1061 -38.58 -31.84 -17.57
CA ASP A 1061 -38.73 -32.69 -16.37
C ASP A 1061 -39.32 -34.05 -16.74
N LEU A 1062 -40.29 -34.07 -17.66
CA LEU A 1062 -40.92 -35.32 -18.14
C LEU A 1062 -39.94 -36.19 -18.92
N LEU A 1063 -39.02 -35.60 -19.69
CA LEU A 1063 -37.96 -36.33 -20.37
C LEU A 1063 -36.96 -36.93 -19.37
N LEU A 1064 -36.70 -36.24 -18.24
CA LEU A 1064 -35.79 -36.71 -17.20
C LEU A 1064 -36.38 -37.81 -16.32
N LEU A 1065 -37.63 -37.64 -15.89
CA LEU A 1065 -38.29 -38.56 -14.97
C LEU A 1065 -38.91 -39.75 -15.70
N GLY A 1066 -39.34 -39.56 -16.94
CA GLY A 1066 -40.27 -40.46 -17.61
C GLY A 1066 -41.70 -40.31 -17.08
N LEU A 1067 -42.69 -40.66 -17.91
CA LEU A 1067 -44.11 -40.49 -17.57
C LEU A 1067 -44.55 -41.31 -16.35
N THR A 1068 -44.00 -42.51 -16.19
CA THR A 1068 -44.30 -43.39 -15.07
C THR A 1068 -43.90 -42.75 -13.75
N ARG A 1069 -42.62 -42.38 -13.58
CA ARG A 1069 -42.15 -41.78 -12.32
C ARG A 1069 -42.73 -40.39 -12.08
N ALA A 1070 -42.89 -39.59 -13.13
CA ALA A 1070 -43.56 -38.28 -13.01
C ALA A 1070 -44.99 -38.41 -12.47
N SER A 1071 -45.76 -39.41 -12.92
CA SER A 1071 -47.12 -39.64 -12.44
C SER A 1071 -47.18 -40.11 -10.99
N GLU A 1072 -46.21 -40.92 -10.56
CA GLU A 1072 -46.07 -41.38 -9.18
C GLU A 1072 -45.74 -40.24 -8.20
N ILE A 1073 -44.86 -39.30 -8.60
CA ILE A 1073 -44.51 -38.13 -7.78
C ILE A 1073 -45.66 -37.13 -7.71
N ALA A 1074 -46.36 -36.90 -8.84
CA ALA A 1074 -47.48 -35.95 -8.89
C ALA A 1074 -48.73 -36.47 -8.18
N GLY A 1075 -48.86 -37.80 -8.00
CA GLY A 1075 -50.07 -38.45 -7.50
C GLY A 1075 -51.20 -38.47 -8.55
N PRO A 1076 -52.34 -39.09 -8.25
CA PRO A 1076 -53.48 -39.14 -9.16
C PRO A 1076 -54.09 -37.75 -9.41
N SER A 1077 -54.70 -37.51 -10.59
CA SER A 1077 -55.26 -36.18 -10.95
C SER A 1077 -56.40 -35.70 -10.05
N ARG A 1078 -57.15 -36.63 -9.44
CA ARG A 1078 -58.23 -36.29 -8.50
C ARG A 1078 -57.70 -35.81 -7.14
N MET A 1079 -56.52 -36.27 -6.74
CA MET A 1079 -55.90 -35.97 -5.44
C MET A 1079 -54.38 -35.91 -5.64
N PRO A 1080 -53.85 -34.77 -6.11
CA PRO A 1080 -52.42 -34.62 -6.31
C PRO A 1080 -51.67 -34.67 -4.98
N ASN A 1081 -50.44 -35.17 -5.01
CA ASN A 1081 -49.58 -35.23 -3.83
C ASN A 1081 -49.03 -33.85 -3.49
N GLU A 1082 -48.78 -33.60 -2.21
CA GLU A 1082 -47.99 -32.44 -1.77
C GLU A 1082 -46.51 -32.62 -2.10
N PHE A 1083 -45.73 -31.54 -2.03
CA PHE A 1083 -44.30 -31.57 -2.30
C PHE A 1083 -43.56 -32.55 -1.37
N ILE A 1084 -42.81 -33.50 -1.95
CA ILE A 1084 -42.05 -34.55 -1.25
C ILE A 1084 -42.96 -35.51 -0.45
N THR A 1085 -44.14 -35.84 -0.99
CA THR A 1085 -45.02 -36.88 -0.44
C THR A 1085 -45.40 -37.89 -1.51
N TYR A 1086 -45.59 -39.15 -1.10
CA TYR A 1086 -46.09 -40.24 -1.93
C TYR A 1086 -47.37 -40.79 -1.31
N ALA A 1087 -48.21 -41.43 -2.12
CA ALA A 1087 -49.41 -42.10 -1.64
C ALA A 1087 -49.08 -43.30 -0.73
N ASP A 1088 -48.08 -44.09 -1.11
CA ASP A 1088 -47.64 -45.30 -0.39
C ASP A 1088 -46.11 -45.46 -0.42
N THR A 1089 -45.56 -46.09 0.63
CA THR A 1089 -44.13 -46.43 0.70
C THR A 1089 -43.69 -47.37 -0.43
N ARG A 1090 -44.58 -48.22 -0.94
CA ARG A 1090 -44.28 -49.12 -2.07
C ARG A 1090 -43.96 -48.35 -3.35
N ILE A 1091 -44.67 -47.26 -3.60
CA ILE A 1091 -44.45 -46.38 -4.76
C ILE A 1091 -43.14 -45.60 -4.57
N GLU A 1092 -42.87 -45.14 -3.35
CA GLU A 1092 -41.61 -44.48 -3.01
C GLU A 1092 -40.40 -45.38 -3.36
N THR A 1093 -40.44 -46.66 -2.96
CA THR A 1093 -39.31 -47.61 -3.12
C THR A 1093 -39.16 -48.24 -4.49
N ARG A 1094 -40.15 -48.12 -5.38
CA ARG A 1094 -40.19 -48.80 -6.69
C ARG A 1094 -39.10 -48.34 -7.66
N HIS A 1095 -38.66 -47.09 -7.56
CA HIS A 1095 -37.71 -46.48 -8.49
C HIS A 1095 -36.49 -45.91 -7.75
N PRO A 1096 -35.28 -45.89 -8.36
CA PRO A 1096 -34.11 -45.27 -7.75
C PRO A 1096 -34.28 -43.77 -7.45
N ILE A 1097 -34.94 -43.01 -8.34
CA ILE A 1097 -35.25 -41.57 -8.12
C ILE A 1097 -36.26 -41.43 -6.98
N ARG A 1098 -35.87 -40.89 -5.83
CA ARG A 1098 -36.73 -40.68 -4.65
C ARG A 1098 -37.33 -39.30 -4.59
N LEU A 1099 -36.55 -38.25 -4.78
CA LEU A 1099 -37.04 -36.87 -4.75
C LEU A 1099 -36.61 -36.12 -5.99
N TYR A 1100 -37.47 -35.22 -6.44
CA TYR A 1100 -37.21 -34.34 -7.56
C TYR A 1100 -37.70 -32.94 -7.24
N SER A 1101 -36.88 -31.94 -7.53
CA SER A 1101 -37.34 -30.55 -7.59
C SER A 1101 -36.59 -29.78 -8.65
N ARG A 1102 -37.27 -28.81 -9.27
CA ARG A 1102 -36.67 -27.87 -10.20
C ARG A 1102 -36.93 -26.46 -9.75
N TYR A 1103 -35.88 -25.69 -9.54
CA TYR A 1103 -35.94 -24.27 -9.24
C TYR A 1103 -35.56 -23.46 -10.49
N ILE A 1104 -36.56 -23.06 -11.28
CA ILE A 1104 -36.40 -22.41 -12.60
C ILE A 1104 -35.59 -23.28 -13.56
N ASP A 1105 -34.26 -23.13 -13.57
CA ASP A 1105 -33.29 -23.83 -14.40
C ASP A 1105 -32.38 -24.78 -13.62
N LYS A 1106 -32.41 -24.74 -12.28
CA LYS A 1106 -31.64 -25.63 -11.39
C LYS A 1106 -32.46 -26.87 -11.06
N VAL A 1107 -31.86 -28.05 -11.21
CA VAL A 1107 -32.50 -29.33 -10.94
C VAL A 1107 -31.81 -30.02 -9.77
N HIS A 1108 -32.63 -30.55 -8.86
CA HIS A 1108 -32.22 -31.30 -7.67
C HIS A 1108 -32.87 -32.68 -7.71
N MET A 1109 -32.06 -33.74 -7.73
CA MET A 1109 -32.55 -35.12 -7.77
C MET A 1109 -31.88 -35.93 -6.67
N LEU A 1110 -32.66 -36.69 -5.91
CA LEU A 1110 -32.17 -37.64 -4.93
C LEU A 1110 -32.40 -39.06 -5.45
N PHE A 1111 -31.34 -39.86 -5.50
CA PHE A 1111 -31.37 -41.27 -5.86
C PHE A 1111 -31.06 -42.15 -4.66
N ARG A 1112 -31.67 -43.32 -4.64
CA ARG A 1112 -31.34 -44.42 -3.73
C ARG A 1112 -31.14 -45.68 -4.57
N PHE A 1113 -29.90 -46.13 -4.67
CA PHE A 1113 -29.52 -47.34 -5.39
C PHE A 1113 -29.25 -48.49 -4.43
N THR A 1114 -29.66 -49.68 -4.84
CA THR A 1114 -29.16 -50.93 -4.27
C THR A 1114 -27.72 -51.20 -4.74
N HIS A 1115 -27.03 -52.12 -4.07
CA HIS A 1115 -25.65 -52.47 -4.43
C HIS A 1115 -25.54 -53.00 -5.87
N GLU A 1116 -26.51 -53.80 -6.32
CA GLU A 1116 -26.54 -54.37 -7.67
C GLU A 1116 -26.79 -53.29 -8.74
N GLU A 1117 -27.77 -52.41 -8.52
CA GLU A 1117 -28.07 -51.30 -9.44
C GLU A 1117 -26.89 -50.33 -9.58
N ALA A 1118 -26.24 -49.97 -8.46
CA ALA A 1118 -25.08 -49.10 -8.47
C ALA A 1118 -23.90 -49.73 -9.24
N ARG A 1119 -23.66 -51.03 -9.04
CA ARG A 1119 -22.59 -51.76 -9.73
C ARG A 1119 -22.85 -51.86 -11.24
N ASP A 1120 -24.08 -52.20 -11.64
CA ASP A 1120 -24.46 -52.28 -13.05
C ASP A 1120 -24.29 -50.93 -13.76
N LEU A 1121 -24.76 -49.84 -13.14
CA LEU A 1121 -24.65 -48.50 -13.70
C LEU A 1121 -23.18 -48.05 -13.87
N ILE A 1122 -22.33 -48.34 -12.89
CA ILE A 1122 -20.88 -48.06 -12.99
C ILE A 1122 -20.24 -48.90 -14.10
N GLN A 1123 -20.64 -50.17 -14.23
CA GLN A 1123 -20.09 -51.06 -15.25
C GLN A 1123 -20.43 -50.57 -16.65
N ARG A 1124 -21.69 -50.18 -16.90
CA ARG A 1124 -22.12 -49.56 -18.16
C ARG A 1124 -21.30 -48.31 -18.46
N TYR A 1125 -21.14 -47.43 -17.47
CA TYR A 1125 -20.32 -46.22 -17.60
C TYR A 1125 -18.87 -46.51 -17.97
N LEU A 1126 -18.22 -47.48 -17.32
CA LEU A 1126 -16.81 -47.81 -17.58
C LEU A 1126 -16.59 -48.56 -18.90
N ILE A 1127 -17.62 -49.20 -19.46
CA ILE A 1127 -17.57 -49.78 -20.81
C ILE A 1127 -17.54 -48.66 -21.85
N GLU A 1128 -18.36 -47.63 -21.69
CA GLU A 1128 -18.39 -46.47 -22.61
C GLU A 1128 -17.21 -45.51 -22.41
N HIS A 1129 -16.76 -45.35 -21.16
CA HIS A 1129 -15.69 -44.44 -20.76
C HIS A 1129 -14.67 -45.15 -19.86
N PRO A 1130 -13.71 -45.89 -20.44
CA PRO A 1130 -12.72 -46.64 -19.67
C PRO A 1130 -11.75 -45.70 -18.94
N ASP A 1131 -11.52 -45.94 -17.65
CA ASP A 1131 -10.56 -45.22 -16.82
C ASP A 1131 -9.48 -46.18 -16.25
N PRO A 1132 -8.42 -46.47 -17.03
CA PRO A 1132 -7.34 -47.37 -16.59
C PRO A 1132 -6.43 -46.75 -15.53
N ASN A 1133 -6.32 -45.42 -15.47
CA ASN A 1133 -5.37 -44.69 -14.64
C ASN A 1133 -5.97 -44.16 -13.32
N ASN A 1134 -7.25 -44.39 -13.06
CA ASN A 1134 -8.02 -43.80 -11.95
C ASN A 1134 -8.08 -42.26 -11.99
N GLU A 1135 -8.08 -41.70 -13.19
CA GLU A 1135 -8.13 -40.25 -13.41
C GLU A 1135 -9.51 -39.65 -13.13
N ASN A 1136 -10.55 -40.48 -12.98
CA ASN A 1136 -11.90 -40.00 -12.66
C ASN A 1136 -11.98 -39.20 -11.35
N MET A 1137 -11.05 -39.40 -10.42
CA MET A 1137 -10.93 -38.60 -9.19
C MET A 1137 -10.44 -37.17 -9.47
N VAL A 1138 -9.66 -36.98 -10.53
CA VAL A 1138 -9.13 -35.68 -10.94
C VAL A 1138 -10.26 -34.87 -11.59
N GLY A 1139 -10.39 -33.61 -11.16
CA GLY A 1139 -11.46 -32.72 -11.65
C GLY A 1139 -12.83 -32.89 -10.96
N TYR A 1140 -12.92 -33.69 -9.90
CA TYR A 1140 -14.10 -33.73 -9.03
C TYR A 1140 -14.02 -32.61 -7.97
N SER A 1141 -15.00 -31.70 -7.91
CA SER A 1141 -14.93 -30.46 -7.10
C SER A 1141 -15.60 -30.58 -5.72
N ASN A 1142 -14.94 -30.09 -4.64
CA ASN A 1142 -15.48 -30.19 -3.27
C ASN A 1142 -14.94 -29.17 -2.22
N LYS A 1143 -14.66 -27.91 -2.59
CA LYS A 1143 -13.76 -27.00 -1.81
C LYS A 1143 -14.35 -26.09 -0.70
N CYS A 1144 -15.64 -26.16 -0.34
CA CYS A 1144 -16.23 -25.25 0.67
C CYS A 1144 -16.05 -25.75 2.12
N TRP A 1145 -16.33 -27.03 2.35
CA TRP A 1145 -16.36 -27.62 3.69
C TRP A 1145 -14.96 -28.04 4.16
N PRO A 1146 -14.74 -28.16 5.50
CA PRO A 1146 -13.54 -28.77 6.05
C PRO A 1146 -13.24 -30.13 5.42
N ARG A 1147 -11.97 -30.52 5.40
CA ARG A 1147 -11.52 -31.72 4.68
C ARG A 1147 -12.14 -33.03 5.17
N ASP A 1148 -12.42 -33.13 6.47
CA ASP A 1148 -13.03 -34.33 7.08
C ASP A 1148 -14.54 -34.37 6.89
N ALA A 1149 -15.16 -33.19 6.73
CA ALA A 1149 -16.59 -33.07 6.48
C ALA A 1149 -16.89 -33.36 5.00
N ARG A 1150 -16.20 -32.70 4.05
CA ARG A 1150 -16.47 -32.82 2.61
C ARG A 1150 -16.45 -34.28 2.11
N MET A 1151 -17.14 -34.52 0.99
CA MET A 1151 -17.18 -35.84 0.33
C MET A 1151 -15.77 -36.41 0.12
N ARG A 1152 -15.57 -37.65 0.58
CA ARG A 1152 -14.36 -38.44 0.37
C ARG A 1152 -14.35 -38.96 -1.07
N LEU A 1153 -13.19 -38.90 -1.72
CA LEU A 1153 -13.05 -39.29 -3.12
C LEU A 1153 -12.64 -40.77 -3.21
N MET A 1154 -13.60 -41.68 -3.09
CA MET A 1154 -13.40 -43.11 -3.31
C MET A 1154 -13.66 -43.48 -4.78
N LYS A 1155 -12.97 -44.51 -5.31
CA LYS A 1155 -13.11 -44.91 -6.72
C LYS A 1155 -14.57 -45.27 -7.07
N HIS A 1156 -15.20 -46.10 -6.24
CA HIS A 1156 -16.59 -46.50 -6.41
C HIS A 1156 -17.51 -45.29 -6.41
N ASP A 1157 -17.42 -44.44 -5.38
CA ASP A 1157 -18.27 -43.26 -5.19
C ASP A 1157 -18.15 -42.24 -6.33
N VAL A 1158 -16.92 -41.97 -6.78
CA VAL A 1158 -16.65 -41.04 -7.87
C VAL A 1158 -17.18 -41.58 -9.20
N ASN A 1159 -16.97 -42.87 -9.47
CA ASN A 1159 -17.48 -43.51 -10.67
C ASN A 1159 -19.01 -43.57 -10.64
N LEU A 1160 -19.63 -43.86 -9.50
CA LEU A 1160 -21.09 -43.84 -9.35
C LEU A 1160 -21.62 -42.43 -9.64
N GLY A 1161 -21.00 -41.40 -9.06
CA GLY A 1161 -21.39 -40.03 -9.32
C GLY A 1161 -21.32 -39.65 -10.80
N ARG A 1162 -20.21 -39.97 -11.48
CA ARG A 1162 -20.05 -39.74 -12.92
C ARG A 1162 -21.05 -40.55 -13.76
N SER A 1163 -21.32 -41.80 -13.38
CA SER A 1163 -22.28 -42.66 -14.08
C SER A 1163 -23.71 -42.13 -13.98
N VAL A 1164 -24.14 -41.68 -12.80
CA VAL A 1164 -25.46 -41.05 -12.60
C VAL A 1164 -25.58 -39.74 -13.38
N PHE A 1165 -24.51 -38.95 -13.45
CA PHE A 1165 -24.51 -37.73 -14.25
C PHE A 1165 -24.66 -38.02 -15.75
N LEU A 1166 -24.00 -39.06 -16.26
CA LEU A 1166 -24.06 -39.45 -17.67
C LEU A 1166 -25.42 -40.06 -18.03
N ASP A 1167 -25.96 -40.93 -17.19
CA ASP A 1167 -27.27 -41.57 -17.38
C ASP A 1167 -28.40 -40.52 -17.42
N MET A 1168 -28.25 -39.44 -16.65
CA MET A 1168 -29.18 -38.32 -16.61
C MET A 1168 -28.90 -37.26 -17.71
N ARG A 1169 -28.09 -37.58 -18.72
CA ARG A 1169 -27.84 -36.70 -19.86
C ARG A 1169 -29.01 -36.81 -20.84
N ILE A 1170 -29.67 -35.69 -21.12
CA ILE A 1170 -30.66 -35.61 -22.21
C ILE A 1170 -29.88 -35.30 -23.49
N ASP A 1171 -29.77 -36.27 -24.39
CA ASP A 1171 -29.11 -36.06 -25.68
C ASP A 1171 -30.03 -35.35 -26.70
N TYR A 1172 -31.35 -35.42 -26.50
CA TYR A 1172 -32.39 -34.95 -27.43
C TYR A 1172 -32.55 -33.43 -27.59
N LEU A 1173 -31.90 -32.66 -26.73
CA LEU A 1173 -31.88 -31.21 -26.75
C LEU A 1173 -30.46 -30.84 -26.41
N GLU A 1174 -29.74 -30.16 -27.30
CA GLU A 1174 -28.40 -29.64 -27.01
C GLU A 1174 -28.36 -28.61 -25.84
N VAL A 1175 -29.37 -28.56 -24.97
CA VAL A 1175 -29.31 -28.09 -23.57
C VAL A 1175 -28.34 -29.04 -22.83
N SER A 1176 -27.08 -29.03 -23.24
CA SER A 1176 -26.07 -29.98 -22.79
C SER A 1176 -25.76 -29.75 -21.32
N ARG A 1177 -25.94 -30.79 -20.51
CA ARG A 1177 -25.36 -30.84 -19.18
C ARG A 1177 -23.86 -31.07 -19.34
N HIS A 1178 -23.06 -30.00 -19.27
CA HIS A 1178 -21.60 -30.15 -19.27
C HIS A 1178 -21.06 -30.36 -17.85
N TRP A 1179 -20.20 -31.34 -17.68
CA TRP A 1179 -19.39 -31.49 -16.48
C TRP A 1179 -18.31 -30.40 -16.44
N ASN A 1180 -18.68 -29.19 -16.00
CA ASN A 1180 -17.79 -28.03 -15.98
C ASN A 1180 -17.10 -27.80 -14.61
N GLY A 1181 -17.05 -28.83 -13.76
CA GLY A 1181 -16.51 -28.74 -12.39
C GLY A 1181 -17.29 -27.83 -11.43
N LYS A 1182 -18.34 -27.13 -11.90
CA LYS A 1182 -19.31 -26.36 -11.11
C LYS A 1182 -20.60 -27.11 -10.84
N THR A 1183 -20.81 -28.22 -11.53
CA THR A 1183 -21.89 -29.16 -11.29
C THR A 1183 -21.59 -29.90 -10.01
N ALA A 1184 -22.42 -29.71 -8.99
CA ALA A 1184 -22.14 -30.20 -7.65
C ALA A 1184 -22.87 -31.54 -7.49
N LEU A 1185 -22.15 -32.64 -7.67
CA LEU A 1185 -22.67 -33.97 -7.46
C LEU A 1185 -22.14 -34.48 -6.13
N PHE A 1186 -23.06 -34.85 -5.24
CA PHE A 1186 -22.71 -35.21 -3.89
C PHE A 1186 -23.32 -36.56 -3.56
N LEU A 1187 -22.48 -37.45 -3.05
CA LEU A 1187 -22.80 -38.86 -2.94
C LEU A 1187 -22.58 -39.30 -1.50
N PHE A 1188 -23.51 -40.10 -0.97
CA PHE A 1188 -23.46 -40.68 0.36
C PHE A 1188 -23.51 -42.20 0.27
N ILE A 1189 -22.52 -42.82 0.89
CA ILE A 1189 -22.31 -44.28 0.99
C ILE A 1189 -21.79 -44.53 2.41
N ALA A 1190 -21.91 -45.75 2.94
CA ALA A 1190 -21.37 -46.18 4.23
C ALA A 1190 -19.97 -45.64 4.62
N LYS A 1191 -19.10 -45.29 3.66
CA LYS A 1191 -17.75 -44.72 3.90
C LYS A 1191 -17.67 -43.18 3.90
N THR A 1192 -18.71 -42.49 3.45
CA THR A 1192 -18.90 -41.03 3.40
C THR A 1192 -20.09 -40.63 4.27
N ILE A 1193 -19.84 -39.98 5.41
CA ILE A 1193 -20.81 -39.77 6.49
C ILE A 1193 -21.84 -38.66 6.18
N GLN A 1194 -21.66 -37.85 5.12
CA GLN A 1194 -22.46 -36.64 4.89
C GLN A 1194 -22.96 -36.55 3.43
N ILE A 1195 -24.23 -36.13 3.25
CA ILE A 1195 -24.77 -35.65 1.96
C ILE A 1195 -24.62 -34.14 1.91
N PHE A 1196 -24.11 -33.63 0.79
CA PHE A 1196 -23.99 -32.20 0.53
C PHE A 1196 -24.96 -31.77 -0.56
N PHE A 1197 -25.47 -30.55 -0.50
CA PHE A 1197 -26.14 -29.89 -1.62
C PHE A 1197 -26.20 -28.39 -1.37
N SER A 1198 -26.54 -27.62 -2.41
CA SER A 1198 -26.85 -26.20 -2.28
C SER A 1198 -28.18 -25.91 -2.97
N ALA A 1199 -29.21 -25.53 -2.22
CA ALA A 1199 -30.53 -25.21 -2.77
C ALA A 1199 -30.85 -23.73 -2.50
N CYS A 1200 -31.52 -23.08 -3.46
CA CYS A 1200 -32.03 -21.70 -3.33
C CYS A 1200 -31.00 -20.57 -3.11
N VAL A 1201 -29.69 -20.85 -3.11
CA VAL A 1201 -28.68 -19.80 -2.97
C VAL A 1201 -28.42 -19.12 -4.33
N ASP A 1202 -29.16 -18.04 -4.57
CA ASP A 1202 -28.63 -16.80 -5.16
C ASP A 1202 -28.79 -15.63 -4.17
N LEU A 1203 -28.81 -15.93 -2.86
CA LEU A 1203 -28.68 -14.93 -1.80
C LEU A 1203 -27.24 -14.40 -1.76
N ARG A 1204 -26.93 -13.48 -2.68
CA ARG A 1204 -25.81 -12.54 -2.53
C ARG A 1204 -26.14 -11.44 -1.52
N PHE A 1205 -26.62 -11.83 -0.34
CA PHE A 1205 -26.58 -10.94 0.82
C PHE A 1205 -25.30 -11.24 1.59
N GLY A 1206 -24.32 -10.36 1.42
CA GLY A 1206 -23.14 -10.29 2.25
C GLY A 1206 -23.53 -9.85 3.66
N SER A 1207 -24.02 -10.78 4.46
CA SER A 1207 -24.07 -10.64 5.92
C SER A 1207 -23.95 -12.04 6.52
N CYS A 1208 -22.71 -12.41 6.87
CA CYS A 1208 -22.46 -13.37 7.93
C CYS A 1208 -23.10 -12.83 9.21
N LEU A 1209 -24.38 -13.14 9.43
CA LEU A 1209 -24.91 -13.19 10.78
C LEU A 1209 -24.55 -14.56 11.32
N LYS A 1210 -23.42 -14.59 12.04
CA LYS A 1210 -23.17 -15.59 13.06
C LYS A 1210 -24.35 -15.51 14.04
N TYR A 1211 -25.17 -16.55 14.08
CA TYR A 1211 -25.87 -16.90 15.29
C TYR A 1211 -25.21 -18.18 15.80
N GLU A 1212 -24.65 -18.05 17.01
CA GLU A 1212 -24.28 -19.18 17.87
C GLU A 1212 -25.52 -20.01 18.24
#